data_AF-A0A4S1CA93-F1
#
_entry.id   AF-A0A4S1CA93-F1
#
_cell.length_a   1.000
_cell.length_b   1.000
_cell.length_c   1.000
_cell.angle_alpha   90.00
_cell.angle_beta   90.00
_cell.angle_gamma   90.00
#
_symmetry.space_group_name_H-M   'P 1'
#
loop_
_entity.id
_entity.type
_entity.pdbx_description
1 polymer ?
#
loop_
_entity_poly.entity_id
_entity_poly.type
_entity_poly.pdbx_seq_one_letter_code
_entity_poly.pdbx_strand_id
1 'polypeptide(L)'
;MRKSEEQAISIGVVFAALVLSLCAAGGVILSARYFRASQGYPDFIVGAITVPAINKSYDYLAIGVFCAVFGLVFMASRMLIATLGRGDERGPMAEAFNNLSSACVLPALLWAGAQFVALKPDYGIPAISCAAIALTLLSATGLTRFKEEVTARDVTDIVGGILLMAFFGVMAILALLTFAGRASVELHERLVFLGQAVHITSVVRIFAILALIAAILVFALSDSVEKLKQRIFRAVLAFQLPLPLLLFVLVPPPWKEDDRLFQGYSPSPYLFAVIWTVVAISVAALLKRNRTEPVHLGDTISSWSLLPIIVFLKANGATLPVYPGDDYHFGEKLLPWQQLTSQGKLPFVDLNYPRGMVYLLYGFSNSLFFDGSAPSMMIVGRMIYIATAALTFLMLRNLLPAAIAFVIALTIPVLSEHYYFVLPAFLVLLAPQLLRREKAWLVAWMGTSCFMVFYMMSTGTAFALATAPFALLMAVRGWRRDLRGFLYMVGALAVIVALLCVVTPAGRIALNLITFLRENSAANTAANGISWVSTLFSTTDGDGVLKSALLMEIIRFGWVICMPFLTLFIWSRAREESGNGPDVTLALAACTLLFLVISSMYSFGRIDPAITRTGTLTLWLVGGVVPILAFHVTAPRHWSLIALACSFFGGLGTGIYDRYPEPVDYLRLPFQEVQVDAKARASMDRNSALPPHIGNLILPDRRFDELVELRRELSELLHEGETYLDLTNHAARYYFLNLPAPLLEAAIYNAPSTAMQQRMLARVGDRLPPVILVWGDNILHDGGPLPLRANTIYRRVALSYQPIKRGRFIFLVQPDRARTLPTIPQLEQVPLAPKDDAAWGTVTAGNGLVLEDPIHLLAVAPGDSIVLPDGSSRSIAGMQGATIRFSGPPVRKSQLSQWRTVVLKRTEPLSPSKKAETERALLSKAFKPEVLGKIPVAWGHSLASLQPRLASTGKAAAVTTKTSAQIDTKPLHLKGSETSFLRVDFSCASGTRFPQQDLVLSWVEKVKDPQRAENSIRFTAENGSLLIPLDSAPNWLFVDQPESMSISSTGAPACSEIRVANVEFYRRK
;
A
#
# COMPACT_ATOMS: atom_id res chain seq x y z
N MET A 1 -48.70 18.87 -17.72
CA MET A 1 -48.15 17.92 -18.71
C MET A 1 -46.61 17.94 -18.76
N ARG A 2 -45.91 19.08 -18.86
CA ARG A 2 -44.42 19.12 -18.79
C ARG A 2 -43.79 18.48 -17.53
N LYS A 3 -44.38 18.64 -16.34
CA LYS A 3 -43.88 18.02 -15.09
C LYS A 3 -44.06 16.49 -15.04
N SER A 4 -45.07 15.93 -15.70
CA SER A 4 -45.28 14.47 -15.77
C SER A 4 -44.38 13.83 -16.82
N GLU A 5 -44.05 14.56 -17.89
CA GLU A 5 -43.04 14.14 -18.88
C GLU A 5 -41.63 14.15 -18.28
N GLU A 6 -41.23 15.15 -17.49
CA GLU A 6 -39.92 15.17 -16.80
C GLU A 6 -39.76 14.03 -15.77
N GLN A 7 -40.83 13.68 -15.05
CA GLN A 7 -40.82 12.54 -14.14
C GLN A 7 -40.81 11.19 -14.88
N ALA A 8 -41.55 11.06 -15.98
CA ALA A 8 -41.53 9.85 -16.82
C ALA A 8 -40.18 9.64 -17.53
N ILE A 9 -39.51 10.72 -17.96
CA ILE A 9 -38.16 10.70 -18.55
C ILE A 9 -37.13 10.29 -17.50
N SER A 10 -37.23 10.79 -16.26
CA SER A 10 -36.33 10.42 -15.17
C SER A 10 -36.50 8.96 -14.73
N ILE A 11 -37.75 8.47 -14.65
CA ILE A 11 -38.05 7.06 -14.33
C ILE A 11 -37.63 6.14 -15.47
N GLY A 12 -37.82 6.52 -16.74
CA GLY A 12 -37.39 5.75 -17.91
C GLY A 12 -35.87 5.61 -18.02
N VAL A 13 -35.11 6.66 -17.68
CA VAL A 13 -33.64 6.61 -17.64
C VAL A 13 -33.13 5.72 -16.50
N VAL A 14 -33.75 5.80 -15.32
CA VAL A 14 -33.40 4.94 -14.17
C VAL A 14 -33.77 3.49 -14.44
N PHE A 15 -34.94 3.22 -15.02
CA PHE A 15 -35.41 1.88 -15.36
C PHE A 15 -34.56 1.25 -16.48
N ALA A 16 -34.21 2.02 -17.51
CA ALA A 16 -33.24 1.58 -18.51
C ALA A 16 -31.90 1.29 -17.85
N ALA A 17 -31.33 2.19 -17.05
CA ALA A 17 -30.06 1.94 -16.35
C ALA A 17 -30.08 0.67 -15.46
N LEU A 18 -31.22 0.38 -14.82
CA LEU A 18 -31.42 -0.80 -13.98
C LEU A 18 -31.48 -2.10 -14.81
N VAL A 19 -32.30 -2.12 -15.87
CA VAL A 19 -32.40 -3.27 -16.81
C VAL A 19 -31.06 -3.52 -17.50
N LEU A 20 -30.31 -2.47 -17.82
CA LEU A 20 -28.99 -2.55 -18.45
C LEU A 20 -27.91 -3.08 -17.51
N SER A 21 -27.96 -2.69 -16.24
CA SER A 21 -27.10 -3.25 -15.21
C SER A 21 -27.39 -4.75 -15.00
N LEU A 22 -28.65 -5.16 -15.07
CA LEU A 22 -29.07 -6.56 -14.99
C LEU A 22 -28.66 -7.39 -16.21
N CYS A 23 -28.79 -6.86 -17.43
CA CYS A 23 -28.35 -7.54 -18.65
C CYS A 23 -26.82 -7.68 -18.72
N ALA A 24 -26.07 -6.64 -18.34
CA ALA A 24 -24.61 -6.69 -18.27
C ALA A 24 -24.14 -7.67 -17.17
N ALA A 25 -24.79 -7.67 -16.00
CA ALA A 25 -24.54 -8.67 -14.96
C ALA A 25 -24.88 -10.10 -15.44
N GLY A 26 -25.97 -10.27 -16.19
CA GLY A 26 -26.35 -11.55 -16.81
C GLY A 26 -25.31 -12.05 -17.81
N GLY A 27 -24.76 -11.18 -18.65
CA GLY A 27 -23.68 -11.52 -19.60
C GLY A 27 -22.37 -11.92 -18.91
N VAL A 28 -22.04 -11.27 -17.79
CA VAL A 28 -20.90 -11.64 -16.94
C VAL A 28 -21.10 -13.01 -16.28
N ILE A 29 -22.29 -13.28 -15.73
CA ILE A 29 -22.63 -14.56 -15.11
C ILE A 29 -22.63 -15.70 -16.15
N LEU A 30 -23.19 -15.47 -17.34
CA LEU A 30 -23.21 -16.45 -18.44
C LEU A 30 -21.80 -16.73 -18.96
N SER A 31 -20.97 -15.71 -19.18
CA SER A 31 -19.58 -15.92 -19.63
C SER A 31 -18.74 -16.65 -18.58
N ALA A 32 -18.86 -16.31 -17.30
CA ALA A 32 -18.19 -17.02 -16.20
C ALA A 32 -18.64 -18.49 -16.04
N ARG A 33 -19.86 -18.82 -16.47
CA ARG A 33 -20.41 -20.18 -16.40
C ARG A 33 -19.99 -21.07 -17.57
N TYR A 34 -19.79 -20.51 -18.77
CA TYR A 34 -19.52 -21.28 -19.99
C TYR A 34 -18.07 -21.25 -20.47
N PHE A 35 -17.31 -20.18 -20.22
CA PHE A 35 -15.88 -20.15 -20.49
C PHE A 35 -15.14 -20.62 -19.25
N ARG A 36 -14.81 -21.91 -19.15
CA ARG A 36 -13.96 -22.44 -18.08
C ARG A 36 -12.55 -22.82 -18.57
N ALA A 37 -11.70 -21.85 -18.90
CA ALA A 37 -10.28 -22.11 -19.16
C ALA A 37 -9.52 -22.37 -17.83
N SER A 38 -8.44 -23.16 -17.81
CA SER A 38 -7.57 -23.21 -16.63
C SER A 38 -6.72 -21.93 -16.52
N GLN A 39 -6.30 -21.57 -15.30
CA GLN A 39 -5.29 -20.51 -15.13
C GLN A 39 -3.97 -21.02 -15.71
N GLY A 40 -3.43 -20.30 -16.69
CA GLY A 40 -2.07 -20.54 -17.19
C GLY A 40 -1.03 -19.96 -16.23
N TYR A 41 -0.01 -20.74 -15.91
CA TYR A 41 1.16 -20.31 -15.15
C TYR A 41 2.38 -20.24 -16.07
N PRO A 42 3.04 -19.06 -16.21
CA PRO A 42 4.22 -18.91 -17.07
C PRO A 42 5.50 -19.51 -16.46
N ASP A 43 5.47 -19.81 -15.15
CA ASP A 43 6.56 -20.35 -14.36
C ASP A 43 6.01 -21.02 -13.08
N PHE A 44 6.84 -21.74 -12.32
CA PHE A 44 6.46 -22.42 -11.08
C PHE A 44 6.27 -21.45 -9.91
N ILE A 45 5.28 -20.56 -10.03
CA ILE A 45 5.01 -19.48 -9.09
C ILE A 45 3.89 -19.90 -8.13
N VAL A 46 4.11 -19.62 -6.84
CA VAL A 46 3.11 -19.82 -5.77
C VAL A 46 2.66 -18.47 -5.22
N GLY A 47 1.35 -18.32 -5.07
CA GLY A 47 0.67 -17.14 -4.54
C GLY A 47 -0.77 -17.45 -4.12
N ALA A 48 -1.53 -16.41 -3.77
CA ALA A 48 -2.90 -16.53 -3.25
C ALA A 48 -3.89 -17.22 -4.21
N ILE A 49 -3.64 -17.22 -5.54
CA ILE A 49 -4.47 -17.97 -6.49
C ILE A 49 -3.98 -19.41 -6.75
N THR A 50 -2.69 -19.68 -6.55
CA THR A 50 -2.10 -21.00 -6.80
C THR A 50 -2.51 -22.02 -5.73
N VAL A 51 -2.45 -21.62 -4.45
CA VAL A 51 -2.78 -22.49 -3.31
C VAL A 51 -4.22 -23.04 -3.38
N PRO A 52 -5.25 -22.24 -3.72
CA PRO A 52 -6.62 -22.72 -3.93
C PRO A 52 -6.95 -23.11 -5.40
N ALA A 53 -6.00 -23.04 -6.33
CA ALA A 53 -6.18 -23.28 -7.77
C ALA A 53 -7.29 -22.41 -8.44
N ILE A 54 -7.32 -21.11 -8.12
CA ILE A 54 -8.31 -20.15 -8.66
C ILE A 54 -7.86 -19.59 -10.01
N ASN A 55 -8.80 -19.38 -10.94
CA ASN A 55 -8.54 -18.71 -12.21
C ASN A 55 -8.89 -17.21 -12.16
N LYS A 56 -7.87 -16.39 -12.38
CA LYS A 56 -7.95 -14.92 -12.36
C LYS A 56 -8.34 -14.32 -13.72
N SER A 57 -8.15 -15.06 -14.80
CA SER A 57 -8.44 -14.62 -16.18
C SER A 57 -9.92 -14.28 -16.39
N TYR A 58 -10.83 -14.89 -15.63
CA TYR A 58 -12.26 -14.56 -15.66
C TYR A 58 -12.56 -13.15 -15.21
N ASP A 59 -11.85 -12.65 -14.19
CA ASP A 59 -12.12 -11.33 -13.65
C ASP A 59 -11.85 -10.25 -14.73
N TYR A 60 -10.78 -10.40 -15.51
CA TYR A 60 -10.46 -9.48 -16.61
C TYR A 60 -11.48 -9.59 -17.76
N LEU A 61 -11.89 -10.80 -18.13
CA LEU A 61 -12.85 -11.02 -19.22
C LEU A 61 -14.25 -10.48 -18.86
N ALA A 62 -14.72 -10.78 -17.65
CA ALA A 62 -15.99 -10.32 -17.13
C ALA A 62 -16.11 -8.79 -17.24
N ILE A 63 -15.06 -8.08 -16.85
CA ILE A 63 -15.07 -6.62 -16.83
C ILE A 63 -14.93 -6.05 -18.25
N GLY A 64 -14.12 -6.66 -19.11
CA GLY A 64 -14.05 -6.29 -20.53
C GLY A 64 -15.39 -6.42 -21.24
N VAL A 65 -16.12 -7.52 -21.01
CA VAL A 65 -17.46 -7.75 -21.54
C VAL A 65 -18.46 -6.75 -20.97
N PHE A 66 -18.43 -6.50 -19.66
CA PHE A 66 -19.28 -5.49 -19.02
C PHE A 66 -19.10 -4.09 -19.65
N CYS A 67 -17.85 -3.63 -19.80
CA CYS A 67 -17.55 -2.32 -20.41
C CYS A 67 -18.09 -2.21 -21.84
N ALA A 68 -17.90 -3.25 -22.66
CA ALA A 68 -18.34 -3.27 -24.04
C ALA A 68 -19.88 -3.23 -24.16
N VAL A 69 -20.58 -4.08 -23.41
CA VAL A 69 -22.05 -4.17 -23.42
C VAL A 69 -22.68 -2.89 -22.88
N PHE A 70 -22.20 -2.38 -21.73
CA PHE A 70 -22.72 -1.13 -21.16
C PHE A 70 -22.53 0.05 -22.12
N GLY A 71 -21.35 0.18 -22.74
CA GLY A 71 -21.05 1.26 -23.69
C GLY A 71 -22.02 1.30 -24.87
N LEU A 72 -22.30 0.14 -25.47
CA LEU A 72 -23.23 0.03 -26.61
C LEU A 72 -24.65 0.44 -26.25
N VAL A 73 -25.17 -0.01 -25.10
CA VAL A 73 -26.57 0.27 -24.77
C VAL A 73 -26.77 1.67 -24.20
N PHE A 74 -25.77 2.23 -23.53
CA PHE A 74 -25.82 3.64 -23.14
C PHE A 74 -25.81 4.58 -24.36
N MET A 75 -25.07 4.25 -25.43
CA MET A 75 -25.14 5.02 -26.68
C MET A 75 -26.57 5.04 -27.25
N ALA A 76 -27.27 3.90 -27.20
CA ALA A 76 -28.66 3.80 -27.65
C ALA A 76 -29.63 4.65 -26.80
N SER A 77 -29.47 4.69 -25.47
CA SER A 77 -30.31 5.51 -24.59
C SER A 77 -30.05 7.02 -24.75
N ARG A 78 -28.81 7.44 -25.04
CA ARG A 78 -28.50 8.84 -25.35
C ARG A 78 -29.07 9.33 -26.68
N MET A 79 -29.10 8.48 -27.70
CA MET A 79 -29.76 8.81 -28.97
C MET A 79 -31.27 9.08 -28.75
N LEU A 80 -31.89 8.40 -27.78
CA LEU A 80 -33.29 8.57 -27.38
C LEU A 80 -33.55 9.82 -26.51
N ILE A 81 -32.59 10.23 -25.69
CA ILE A 81 -32.70 11.43 -24.83
C ILE A 81 -32.41 12.71 -25.62
N ALA A 82 -31.49 12.65 -26.59
CA ALA A 82 -31.16 13.78 -27.47
C ALA A 82 -32.34 14.22 -28.35
N THR A 83 -33.32 13.33 -28.59
CA THR A 83 -34.55 13.64 -29.32
C THR A 83 -35.62 14.36 -28.49
N LEU A 84 -35.45 14.55 -27.17
CA LEU A 84 -36.57 14.88 -26.27
C LEU A 84 -36.42 16.11 -25.35
N GLY A 85 -35.34 16.91 -25.39
CA GLY A 85 -35.17 17.96 -24.36
C GLY A 85 -34.58 19.29 -24.84
N ARG A 86 -35.38 20.36 -24.83
CA ARG A 86 -34.91 21.77 -24.74
C ARG A 86 -35.87 22.65 -23.93
N GLY A 87 -35.28 23.38 -22.97
CA GLY A 87 -35.84 24.61 -22.40
C GLY A 87 -35.49 24.77 -20.93
N ASP A 88 -34.73 25.81 -20.55
CA ASP A 88 -34.64 26.23 -19.14
C ASP A 88 -34.07 27.66 -18.99
N GLU A 89 -34.89 28.57 -18.46
CA GLU A 89 -34.47 29.91 -18.00
C GLU A 89 -35.00 30.19 -16.58
N ARG A 90 -34.10 30.57 -15.68
CA ARG A 90 -34.37 31.13 -14.33
C ARG A 90 -33.68 32.48 -14.21
N GLY A 91 -34.25 33.40 -13.41
CA GLY A 91 -33.78 34.78 -13.30
C GLY A 91 -32.48 34.98 -12.46
N PRO A 92 -31.71 36.07 -12.69
CA PRO A 92 -30.35 36.26 -12.15
C PRO A 92 -30.24 36.39 -10.61
N MET A 93 -31.25 36.95 -9.94
CA MET A 93 -31.24 37.14 -8.47
C MET A 93 -31.39 35.80 -7.73
N ALA A 94 -32.23 34.91 -8.26
CA ALA A 94 -32.40 33.56 -7.74
C ALA A 94 -31.13 32.73 -7.95
N GLU A 95 -30.42 32.95 -9.04
CA GLU A 95 -29.14 32.29 -9.33
C GLU A 95 -28.04 32.72 -8.34
N ALA A 96 -27.92 34.02 -8.05
CA ALA A 96 -26.99 34.54 -7.05
C ALA A 96 -27.24 33.93 -5.66
N PHE A 97 -28.50 33.88 -5.22
CA PHE A 97 -28.87 33.29 -3.93
C PHE A 97 -28.64 31.78 -3.87
N ASN A 98 -28.92 31.07 -4.97
CA ASN A 98 -28.68 29.63 -5.08
C ASN A 98 -27.18 29.29 -4.99
N ASN A 99 -26.31 30.09 -5.63
CA ASN A 99 -24.87 29.90 -5.58
C ASN A 99 -24.29 30.14 -4.18
N LEU A 100 -24.72 31.21 -3.49
CA LEU A 100 -24.32 31.48 -2.10
C LEU A 100 -24.80 30.40 -1.13
N SER A 101 -26.06 29.97 -1.27
CA SER A 101 -26.64 28.90 -0.45
C SER A 101 -25.91 27.58 -0.65
N SER A 102 -25.55 27.26 -1.91
CA SER A 102 -24.77 26.06 -2.23
C SER A 102 -23.38 26.10 -1.60
N ALA A 103 -22.69 27.25 -1.62
CA ALA A 103 -21.39 27.40 -0.96
C ALA A 103 -21.47 27.15 0.55
N CYS A 104 -22.55 27.61 1.19
CA CYS A 104 -22.77 27.41 2.64
C CYS A 104 -23.01 25.95 3.02
N VAL A 105 -23.52 25.13 2.10
CA VAL A 105 -23.86 23.71 2.35
C VAL A 105 -22.69 22.76 2.07
N LEU A 106 -21.60 23.24 1.46
CA LEU A 106 -20.43 22.40 1.16
C LEU A 106 -19.91 21.65 2.40
N PRO A 107 -19.69 22.25 3.58
CA PRO A 107 -19.20 21.52 4.75
C PRO A 107 -20.18 20.42 5.19
N ALA A 108 -21.49 20.71 5.23
CA ALA A 108 -22.51 19.72 5.59
C ALA A 108 -22.54 18.54 4.62
N LEU A 109 -22.29 18.76 3.32
CA LEU A 109 -22.19 17.65 2.36
C LEU A 109 -20.89 16.85 2.49
N LEU A 110 -19.77 17.50 2.80
CA LEU A 110 -18.53 16.80 3.14
C LEU A 110 -18.77 15.87 4.33
N TRP A 111 -19.43 16.39 5.37
CA TRP A 111 -19.83 15.61 6.52
C TRP A 111 -20.80 14.49 6.17
N ALA A 112 -21.86 14.77 5.40
CA ALA A 112 -22.84 13.77 5.02
C ALA A 112 -22.19 12.62 4.23
N GLY A 113 -21.26 12.94 3.32
CA GLY A 113 -20.48 11.95 2.59
C GLY A 113 -19.61 11.08 3.51
N ALA A 114 -18.94 11.68 4.50
CA ALA A 114 -18.12 10.93 5.44
C ALA A 114 -18.96 10.06 6.39
N GLN A 115 -20.09 10.58 6.86
CA GLN A 115 -21.02 9.86 7.73
C GLN A 115 -21.73 8.71 7.05
N PHE A 116 -21.94 8.83 5.74
CA PHE A 116 -22.42 7.74 4.91
C PHE A 116 -21.53 6.48 5.04
N VAL A 117 -20.25 6.68 5.34
CA VAL A 117 -19.28 5.60 5.48
C VAL A 117 -18.98 5.26 6.94
N ALA A 118 -18.69 6.24 7.81
CA ALA A 118 -18.09 5.97 9.11
C ALA A 118 -19.07 5.87 10.31
N LEU A 119 -20.39 6.11 10.11
CA LEU A 119 -21.44 6.16 11.16
C LEU A 119 -20.97 6.64 12.55
N LYS A 120 -20.63 7.93 12.66
CA LYS A 120 -20.38 8.57 13.96
C LYS A 120 -21.19 9.86 14.10
N PRO A 121 -22.13 9.96 15.05
CA PRO A 121 -22.90 11.18 15.23
C PRO A 121 -22.02 12.32 15.76
N ASP A 122 -21.49 13.15 14.87
CA ASP A 122 -20.94 14.47 15.17
C ASP A 122 -21.75 15.52 14.40
N TYR A 123 -22.04 16.66 15.00
CA TYR A 123 -22.82 17.74 14.39
C TYR A 123 -22.00 19.04 14.21
N GLY A 124 -20.70 19.01 14.51
CA GLY A 124 -19.83 20.18 14.42
C GLY A 124 -19.72 20.78 13.01
N ILE A 125 -19.49 19.95 11.97
CA ILE A 125 -19.37 20.43 10.58
C ILE A 125 -20.71 20.90 9.98
N PRO A 126 -21.84 20.20 10.20
CA PRO A 126 -23.16 20.73 9.84
C PRO A 126 -23.45 22.07 10.52
N ALA A 127 -23.04 22.27 11.78
CA ALA A 127 -23.22 23.54 12.47
C ALA A 127 -22.50 24.72 11.79
N ILE A 128 -21.33 24.49 11.16
CA ILE A 128 -20.64 25.50 10.32
C ILE A 128 -21.53 25.91 9.15
N SER A 129 -22.21 24.95 8.52
CA SER A 129 -23.12 25.23 7.41
C SER A 129 -24.35 26.02 7.87
N CYS A 130 -24.93 25.65 9.02
CA CYS A 130 -26.03 26.40 9.64
C CYS A 130 -25.62 27.85 9.97
N ALA A 131 -24.42 28.06 10.51
CA ALA A 131 -23.90 29.39 10.81
C ALA A 131 -23.68 30.22 9.52
N ALA A 132 -23.15 29.61 8.47
CA ALA A 132 -22.97 30.28 7.17
C ALA A 132 -24.30 30.65 6.51
N ILE A 133 -25.32 29.78 6.61
CA ILE A 133 -26.69 30.08 6.15
C ILE A 133 -27.29 31.23 6.95
N ALA A 134 -27.18 31.21 8.29
CA ALA A 134 -27.67 32.29 9.14
C ALA A 134 -26.99 33.63 8.80
N LEU A 135 -25.67 33.64 8.59
CA LEU A 135 -24.93 34.84 8.20
C LEU A 135 -25.32 35.33 6.81
N THR A 136 -25.60 34.42 5.87
CA THR A 136 -26.13 34.75 4.54
C THR A 136 -27.49 35.43 4.63
N LEU A 137 -28.41 34.87 5.43
CA LEU A 137 -29.76 35.43 5.64
C LEU A 137 -29.70 36.81 6.34
N LEU A 138 -28.86 36.96 7.37
CA LEU A 138 -28.66 38.24 8.05
C LEU A 138 -28.08 39.30 7.11
N SER A 139 -27.08 38.94 6.31
CA SER A 139 -26.45 39.84 5.34
C SER A 139 -27.42 40.24 4.22
N ALA A 140 -28.21 39.29 3.72
CA ALA A 140 -29.26 39.56 2.73
C ALA A 140 -30.36 40.47 3.30
N THR A 141 -30.73 40.29 4.58
CA THR A 141 -31.66 41.18 5.28
C THR A 141 -31.06 42.58 5.43
N GLY A 142 -29.77 42.70 5.79
CA GLY A 142 -29.07 43.98 5.88
C GLY A 142 -29.01 44.74 4.55
N LEU A 143 -28.91 44.03 3.42
CA LEU A 143 -28.94 44.61 2.08
C LEU A 143 -30.29 45.22 1.68
N THR A 144 -31.38 44.88 2.37
CA THR A 144 -32.69 45.53 2.12
C THR A 144 -32.67 47.04 2.40
N ARG A 145 -31.72 47.52 3.22
CA ARG A 145 -31.45 48.95 3.43
C ARG A 145 -31.05 49.68 2.14
N PHE A 146 -30.50 48.95 1.16
CA PHE A 146 -30.02 49.48 -0.12
C PHE A 146 -30.81 48.90 -1.31
N LYS A 147 -32.06 48.46 -1.09
CA LYS A 147 -32.86 47.70 -2.08
C LYS A 147 -32.98 48.33 -3.47
N GLU A 148 -32.86 49.66 -3.58
CA GLU A 148 -32.95 50.39 -4.85
C GLU A 148 -31.62 50.46 -5.62
N GLU A 149 -30.49 50.16 -4.96
CA GLU A 149 -29.14 50.23 -5.53
C GLU A 149 -28.50 48.86 -5.78
N VAL A 150 -29.05 47.78 -5.23
CA VAL A 150 -28.38 46.46 -5.17
C VAL A 150 -28.69 45.59 -6.39
N THR A 151 -27.65 45.16 -7.10
CA THR A 151 -27.76 44.15 -8.15
C THR A 151 -27.54 42.72 -7.62
N ALA A 152 -27.93 41.69 -8.38
CA ALA A 152 -27.63 40.29 -8.04
C ALA A 152 -26.12 40.01 -7.86
N ARG A 153 -25.28 40.78 -8.56
CA ARG A 153 -23.83 40.70 -8.45
C ARG A 153 -23.33 41.32 -7.14
N ASP A 154 -23.90 42.45 -6.73
CA ASP A 154 -23.56 43.09 -5.46
C ASP A 154 -23.95 42.21 -4.27
N VAL A 155 -25.08 41.48 -4.35
CA VAL A 155 -25.43 40.45 -3.36
C VAL A 155 -24.33 39.39 -3.27
N THR A 156 -23.85 38.89 -4.40
CA THR A 156 -22.78 37.87 -4.44
C THR A 156 -21.47 38.40 -3.86
N ASP A 157 -21.05 39.60 -4.26
CA ASP A 157 -19.79 40.22 -3.81
C ASP A 157 -19.82 40.57 -2.31
N ILE A 158 -20.93 41.14 -1.82
CA ILE A 158 -21.07 41.59 -0.43
C ILE A 158 -21.28 40.40 0.51
N VAL A 159 -22.27 39.55 0.24
CA VAL A 159 -22.57 38.40 1.10
C VAL A 159 -21.45 37.37 1.03
N GLY A 160 -20.91 37.10 -0.16
CA GLY A 160 -19.73 36.26 -0.34
C GLY A 160 -18.50 36.82 0.38
N GLY A 161 -18.30 38.14 0.35
CA GLY A 161 -17.20 38.80 1.04
C GLY A 161 -17.30 38.69 2.57
N ILE A 162 -18.51 38.81 3.13
CA ILE A 162 -18.74 38.60 4.57
C ILE A 162 -18.49 37.14 4.97
N LEU A 163 -18.94 36.18 4.17
CA LEU A 163 -18.64 34.75 4.40
C LEU A 163 -17.12 34.48 4.37
N LEU A 164 -16.40 35.09 3.41
CA LEU A 164 -14.94 34.98 3.33
C LEU A 164 -14.23 35.69 4.49
N MET A 165 -14.71 36.85 4.95
CA MET A 165 -14.17 37.52 6.13
C MET A 165 -14.31 36.63 7.38
N ALA A 166 -15.47 36.00 7.57
CA ALA A 166 -15.68 35.09 8.70
C ALA A 166 -14.74 33.87 8.60
N PHE A 167 -14.66 33.24 7.43
CA PHE A 167 -13.81 32.08 7.20
C PHE A 167 -12.32 32.40 7.34
N PHE A 168 -11.82 33.43 6.64
CA PHE A 168 -10.41 33.84 6.73
C PHE A 168 -10.05 34.42 8.09
N GLY A 169 -10.98 35.09 8.78
CA GLY A 169 -10.76 35.54 10.16
C GLY A 169 -10.44 34.38 11.10
N VAL A 170 -11.26 33.32 11.09
CA VAL A 170 -11.00 32.10 11.87
C VAL A 170 -9.66 31.46 11.47
N MET A 171 -9.40 31.32 10.17
CA MET A 171 -8.16 30.73 9.68
C MET A 171 -6.92 31.59 10.00
N ALA A 172 -7.03 32.92 10.03
CA ALA A 172 -5.95 33.83 10.37
C ALA A 172 -5.54 33.69 11.84
N ILE A 173 -6.52 33.54 12.73
CA ILE A 173 -6.26 33.27 14.14
C ILE A 173 -5.60 31.90 14.30
N LEU A 174 -6.13 30.87 13.64
CA LEU A 174 -5.49 29.55 13.62
C LEU A 174 -4.06 29.62 13.07
N ALA A 175 -3.78 30.49 12.10
CA ALA A 175 -2.45 30.69 11.56
C ALA A 175 -1.49 31.24 12.62
N LEU A 176 -1.91 32.27 13.36
CA LEU A 176 -1.14 32.86 14.45
C LEU A 176 -0.92 31.86 15.60
N LEU A 177 -1.97 31.12 15.99
CA LEU A 177 -1.90 30.09 17.02
C LEU A 177 -0.98 28.94 16.58
N THR A 178 -1.07 28.50 15.32
CA THR A 178 -0.23 27.41 14.78
C THR A 178 1.23 27.83 14.74
N PHE A 179 1.52 29.07 14.33
CA PHE A 179 2.87 29.61 14.43
C PHE A 179 3.35 29.64 15.88
N ALA A 180 2.52 30.14 16.80
CA ALA A 180 2.88 30.20 18.21
C ALA A 180 3.16 28.80 18.80
N GLY A 181 2.33 27.81 18.50
CA GLY A 181 2.48 26.44 18.99
C GLY A 181 3.61 25.63 18.34
N ARG A 182 4.15 26.09 17.20
CA ARG A 182 5.12 25.29 16.42
C ARG A 182 6.46 25.97 16.16
N ALA A 183 6.59 27.27 16.39
CA ALA A 183 7.83 27.99 16.15
C ALA A 183 8.93 27.65 17.18
N SER A 184 8.57 27.42 18.45
CA SER A 184 9.48 26.99 19.51
C SER A 184 8.72 26.35 20.67
N VAL A 185 9.43 25.53 21.46
CA VAL A 185 8.87 24.89 22.67
C VAL A 185 8.43 25.94 23.70
N GLU A 186 9.21 27.01 23.89
CA GLU A 186 8.89 28.09 24.86
C GLU A 186 7.60 28.82 24.47
N LEU A 187 7.42 29.12 23.19
CA LEU A 187 6.22 29.81 22.72
C LEU A 187 4.98 28.90 22.80
N HIS A 188 5.15 27.60 22.55
CA HIS A 188 4.10 26.60 22.75
C HIS A 188 3.68 26.50 24.21
N GLU A 189 4.62 26.45 25.15
CA GLU A 189 4.33 26.39 26.60
C GLU A 189 3.48 27.59 27.04
N ARG A 190 3.86 28.81 26.64
CA ARG A 190 3.08 30.03 26.90
C ARG A 190 1.68 29.95 26.28
N LEU A 191 1.56 29.42 25.06
CA LEU A 191 0.29 29.27 24.37
C LEU A 191 -0.64 28.27 25.07
N VAL A 192 -0.12 27.12 25.51
CA VAL A 192 -0.91 26.11 26.22
C VAL A 192 -1.37 26.63 27.58
N PHE A 193 -0.53 27.39 28.30
CA PHE A 193 -0.94 28.07 29.53
C PHE A 193 -2.15 29.00 29.30
N LEU A 194 -2.11 29.82 28.24
CA LEU A 194 -3.23 30.67 27.82
C LEU A 194 -4.47 29.85 27.41
N GLY A 195 -4.28 28.71 26.73
CA GLY A 195 -5.34 27.82 26.25
C GLY A 195 -6.00 26.98 27.35
N GLN A 196 -5.30 26.69 28.45
CA GLN A 196 -5.89 26.07 29.64
C GLN A 196 -6.74 27.07 30.43
N ALA A 197 -6.36 28.35 30.43
CA ALA A 197 -7.13 29.43 31.07
C ALA A 197 -8.40 29.81 30.29
N VAL A 198 -8.41 29.62 28.96
CA VAL A 198 -9.56 29.92 28.10
C VAL A 198 -9.97 28.67 27.35
N HIS A 199 -11.12 28.06 27.71
CA HIS A 199 -11.66 26.92 26.95
C HIS A 199 -11.61 27.20 25.44
N ILE A 200 -11.00 26.29 24.68
CA ILE A 200 -10.75 26.47 23.24
C ILE A 200 -12.02 26.76 22.42
N THR A 201 -13.15 26.26 22.88
CA THR A 201 -14.49 26.53 22.33
C THR A 201 -14.96 27.96 22.61
N SER A 202 -14.57 28.56 23.74
CA SER A 202 -14.84 29.95 24.08
C SER A 202 -14.06 30.90 23.18
N VAL A 203 -12.80 30.56 22.84
CA VAL A 203 -11.99 31.34 21.88
C VAL A 203 -12.71 31.46 20.53
N VAL A 204 -13.17 30.34 19.97
CA VAL A 204 -13.89 30.33 18.69
C VAL A 204 -15.22 31.09 18.75
N ARG A 205 -15.98 30.94 19.84
CA ARG A 205 -17.25 31.67 20.04
C ARG A 205 -17.02 33.18 20.10
N ILE A 206 -16.02 33.63 20.85
CA ILE A 206 -15.64 35.05 20.94
C ILE A 206 -15.29 35.59 19.55
N PHE A 207 -14.55 34.84 18.75
CA PHE A 207 -14.17 35.29 17.40
C PHE A 207 -15.31 35.25 16.38
N ALA A 208 -16.22 34.28 16.46
CA ALA A 208 -17.45 34.29 15.67
C ALA A 208 -18.30 35.54 16.00
N ILE A 209 -18.37 35.91 17.28
CA ILE A 209 -19.03 37.15 17.73
C ILE A 209 -18.29 38.39 17.21
N LEU A 210 -16.96 38.45 17.29
CA LEU A 210 -16.18 39.56 16.77
C LEU A 210 -16.30 39.72 15.23
N ALA A 211 -16.34 38.62 14.49
CA ALA A 211 -16.58 38.64 13.04
C ALA A 211 -18.00 39.14 12.71
N LEU A 212 -19.00 38.74 13.49
CA LEU A 212 -20.37 39.25 13.37
C LEU A 212 -20.45 40.75 13.69
N ILE A 213 -19.80 41.19 14.77
CA ILE A 213 -19.70 42.61 15.14
C ILE A 213 -19.00 43.41 14.04
N ALA A 214 -17.90 42.90 13.48
CA ALA A 214 -17.19 43.53 12.37
C ALA A 214 -18.07 43.66 11.12
N ALA A 215 -18.85 42.63 10.78
CA ALA A 215 -19.80 42.68 9.67
C ALA A 215 -20.90 43.74 9.93
N ILE A 216 -21.46 43.78 11.14
CA ILE A 216 -22.47 44.78 11.54
C ILE A 216 -21.90 46.20 11.48
N LEU A 217 -20.68 46.42 11.99
CA LEU A 217 -19.98 47.72 11.93
C LEU A 217 -19.73 48.15 10.49
N VAL A 218 -19.30 47.22 9.62
CA VAL A 218 -19.08 47.49 8.20
C VAL A 218 -20.39 47.90 7.50
N PHE A 219 -21.53 47.28 7.83
CA PHE A 219 -22.85 47.72 7.36
C PHE A 219 -23.30 49.06 7.95
N ALA A 220 -23.11 49.28 9.26
CA ALA A 220 -23.58 50.46 9.97
C ALA A 220 -22.86 51.73 9.50
N LEU A 221 -21.55 51.63 9.23
CA LEU A 221 -20.70 52.75 8.87
C LEU A 221 -20.73 53.09 7.37
N SER A 222 -21.37 52.27 6.53
CA SER A 222 -21.32 52.42 5.07
C SER A 222 -22.58 53.11 4.55
N ASP A 223 -22.38 54.26 3.90
CA ASP A 223 -23.49 55.08 3.40
C ASP A 223 -23.94 54.72 1.97
N SER A 224 -23.16 53.88 1.27
CA SER A 224 -23.47 53.41 -0.09
C SER A 224 -22.98 51.98 -0.32
N VAL A 225 -23.57 51.28 -1.29
CA VAL A 225 -23.19 49.92 -1.69
C VAL A 225 -21.71 49.84 -2.11
N GLU A 226 -21.20 50.86 -2.80
CA GLU A 226 -19.80 50.90 -3.27
C GLU A 226 -18.81 51.04 -2.10
N LYS A 227 -19.06 51.92 -1.14
CA LYS A 227 -18.23 52.05 0.08
C LYS A 227 -18.25 50.76 0.90
N LEU A 228 -19.41 50.11 0.97
CA LEU A 228 -19.58 48.83 1.65
C LEU A 228 -18.71 47.73 1.00
N LYS A 229 -18.76 47.60 -0.34
CA LYS A 229 -17.93 46.66 -1.11
C LYS A 229 -16.44 46.91 -0.89
N GLN A 230 -15.98 48.16 -1.00
CA GLN A 230 -14.57 48.49 -0.83
C GLN A 230 -14.05 48.14 0.57
N ARG A 231 -14.83 48.39 1.62
CA ARG A 231 -14.46 48.03 2.99
C ARG A 231 -14.39 46.53 3.20
N ILE A 232 -15.36 45.79 2.68
CA ILE A 232 -15.37 44.32 2.71
C ILE A 232 -14.13 43.78 1.97
N PHE A 233 -13.85 44.28 0.77
CA PHE A 233 -12.70 43.82 -0.02
C PHE A 233 -11.35 44.07 0.68
N ARG A 234 -11.18 45.25 1.31
CA ARG A 234 -9.98 45.54 2.11
C ARG A 234 -9.87 44.64 3.35
N ALA A 235 -10.98 44.36 4.02
CA ALA A 235 -11.00 43.45 5.16
C ALA A 235 -10.66 42.01 4.74
N VAL A 236 -11.22 41.51 3.63
CA VAL A 236 -10.86 40.19 3.05
C VAL A 236 -9.37 40.10 2.72
N LEU A 237 -8.76 41.16 2.18
CA LEU A 237 -7.31 41.21 1.94
C LEU A 237 -6.51 41.19 3.24
N ALA A 238 -6.94 41.94 4.26
CA ALA A 238 -6.26 42.01 5.56
C ALA A 238 -6.27 40.66 6.30
N PHE A 239 -7.40 39.96 6.33
CA PHE A 239 -7.51 38.63 6.96
C PHE A 239 -6.68 37.56 6.25
N GLN A 240 -6.25 37.78 5.01
CA GLN A 240 -5.38 36.83 4.32
C GLN A 240 -3.90 36.95 4.72
N LEU A 241 -3.50 38.03 5.39
CA LEU A 241 -2.10 38.30 5.74
C LEU A 241 -1.49 37.26 6.70
N PRO A 242 -2.18 36.79 7.75
CA PRO A 242 -1.62 35.78 8.65
C PRO A 242 -1.68 34.35 8.10
N LEU A 243 -2.56 34.07 7.13
CA LEU A 243 -2.80 32.71 6.60
C LEU A 243 -1.54 31.92 6.20
N PRO A 244 -0.48 32.52 5.61
CA PRO A 244 0.74 31.80 5.30
C PRO A 244 1.42 31.12 6.49
N LEU A 245 1.18 31.63 7.70
CA LEU A 245 1.70 31.02 8.94
C LEU A 245 1.07 29.66 9.26
N LEU A 246 -0.05 29.29 8.65
CA LEU A 246 -0.62 27.93 8.74
C LEU A 246 0.37 26.84 8.29
N LEU A 247 1.36 27.18 7.45
CA LEU A 247 2.39 26.25 7.00
C LEU A 247 3.27 25.70 8.15
N PHE A 248 3.30 26.38 9.30
CA PHE A 248 3.99 25.88 10.49
C PHE A 248 3.38 24.57 11.03
N VAL A 249 2.20 24.16 10.58
CA VAL A 249 1.64 22.83 10.87
C VAL A 249 2.54 21.68 10.39
N LEU A 250 3.42 21.94 9.40
CA LEU A 250 4.41 20.98 8.91
C LEU A 250 5.53 20.72 9.91
N VAL A 251 5.73 21.61 10.89
CA VAL A 251 6.65 21.40 12.01
C VAL A 251 5.94 20.53 13.05
N PRO A 252 6.49 19.36 13.43
CA PRO A 252 5.83 18.46 14.38
C PRO A 252 5.64 19.12 15.75
N PRO A 253 4.56 18.77 16.47
CA PRO A 253 4.30 19.31 17.79
C PRO A 253 5.37 18.86 18.81
N PRO A 254 5.57 19.62 19.89
CA PRO A 254 6.41 19.18 20.98
C PRO A 254 5.83 17.95 21.69
N TRP A 255 6.72 17.22 22.34
CA TRP A 255 6.42 16.07 23.17
C TRP A 255 6.36 16.50 24.63
N LYS A 256 5.51 15.84 25.41
CA LYS A 256 5.32 16.10 26.83
C LYS A 256 5.62 14.85 27.66
N GLU A 257 6.45 15.00 28.69
CA GLU A 257 6.84 13.97 29.66
C GLU A 257 6.89 14.61 31.06
N ASP A 258 6.13 14.09 32.02
CA ASP A 258 6.09 14.59 33.42
C ASP A 258 6.08 16.13 33.55
N ASP A 259 5.20 16.77 32.76
CA ASP A 259 5.05 18.23 32.60
C ASP A 259 6.18 19.01 31.91
N ARG A 260 7.25 18.34 31.50
CA ARG A 260 8.31 18.93 30.67
C ARG A 260 8.01 18.78 29.19
N LEU A 261 8.13 19.89 28.46
CA LEU A 261 8.05 19.91 27.00
C LEU A 261 9.43 19.82 26.35
N PHE A 262 9.52 19.05 25.27
CA PHE A 262 10.73 18.97 24.45
C PHE A 262 10.39 18.61 23.00
N GLN A 263 11.34 18.81 22.10
CA GLN A 263 11.16 18.54 20.69
C GLN A 263 11.57 17.10 20.36
N GLY A 264 10.60 16.20 20.13
CA GLY A 264 10.91 14.77 19.91
C GLY A 264 11.21 14.34 18.47
N TYR A 265 10.76 15.15 17.49
CA TYR A 265 11.20 15.06 16.09
C TYR A 265 12.11 16.26 15.80
N SER A 266 13.16 16.08 15.01
CA SER A 266 14.17 17.13 14.77
C SER A 266 14.04 17.76 13.38
N PRO A 267 13.20 18.81 13.18
CA PRO A 267 13.18 19.60 11.97
C PRO A 267 14.54 20.19 11.61
N SER A 268 14.90 20.12 10.34
CA SER A 268 16.07 20.80 9.80
C SER A 268 15.81 22.29 9.55
N PRO A 269 16.86 23.13 9.47
CA PRO A 269 16.76 24.51 9.00
C PRO A 269 16.16 24.65 7.59
N TYR A 270 16.32 23.64 6.72
CA TYR A 270 15.79 23.66 5.35
C TYR A 270 14.27 23.64 5.30
N LEU A 271 13.62 22.96 6.26
CA LEU A 271 12.16 22.97 6.36
C LEU A 271 11.66 24.40 6.65
N PHE A 272 12.28 25.08 7.62
CA PHE A 272 11.95 26.47 7.94
C PHE A 272 12.23 27.41 6.76
N ALA A 273 13.33 27.21 6.03
CA ALA A 273 13.62 28.01 4.84
C ALA A 273 12.54 27.88 3.76
N VAL A 274 12.02 26.68 3.51
CA VAL A 274 10.90 26.45 2.58
C VAL A 274 9.63 27.15 3.07
N ILE A 275 9.28 26.98 4.35
CA ILE A 275 8.10 27.64 4.95
C ILE A 275 8.19 29.16 4.79
N TRP A 276 9.31 29.77 5.21
CA TRP A 276 9.49 31.22 5.13
C TRP A 276 9.53 31.74 3.69
N THR A 277 10.06 30.96 2.75
CA THR A 277 10.02 31.32 1.32
C THR A 277 8.59 31.41 0.81
N VAL A 278 7.73 30.43 1.12
CA VAL A 278 6.32 30.47 0.72
C VAL A 278 5.58 31.60 1.43
N VAL A 279 5.86 31.84 2.72
CA VAL A 279 5.31 33.00 3.46
C VAL A 279 5.67 34.31 2.76
N ALA A 280 6.94 34.51 2.39
CA ALA A 280 7.39 35.71 1.69
C ALA A 280 6.69 35.89 0.34
N ILE A 281 6.53 34.81 -0.44
CA ILE A 281 5.79 34.85 -1.72
C ILE A 281 4.32 35.23 -1.50
N SER A 282 3.67 34.63 -0.50
CA SER A 282 2.26 34.93 -0.19
C SER A 282 2.06 36.37 0.25
N VAL A 283 2.94 36.90 1.12
CA VAL A 283 2.90 38.31 1.55
C VAL A 283 3.15 39.24 0.37
N ALA A 284 4.16 38.97 -0.47
CA ALA A 284 4.43 39.77 -1.66
C ALA A 284 3.23 39.79 -2.64
N ALA A 285 2.56 38.64 -2.81
CA ALA A 285 1.35 38.54 -3.64
C ALA A 285 0.19 39.38 -3.08
N LEU A 286 0.00 39.42 -1.76
CA LEU A 286 -1.02 40.24 -1.10
C LEU A 286 -0.69 41.74 -1.18
N LEU A 287 0.56 42.12 -0.93
CA LEU A 287 1.00 43.52 -1.04
C LEU A 287 0.82 44.06 -2.45
N LYS A 288 1.10 43.23 -3.48
CA LYS A 288 0.85 43.60 -4.88
C LYS A 288 -0.64 43.85 -5.14
N ARG A 289 -1.53 43.01 -4.60
CA ARG A 289 -2.98 43.17 -4.75
C ARG A 289 -3.54 44.37 -3.99
N ASN A 290 -2.98 44.70 -2.82
CA ASN A 290 -3.41 45.86 -2.05
C ASN A 290 -3.10 47.21 -2.74
N ARG A 291 -2.19 47.22 -3.71
CA ARG A 291 -1.87 48.41 -4.53
C ARG A 291 -2.87 48.66 -5.66
N THR A 292 -3.71 47.67 -5.99
CA THR A 292 -4.73 47.75 -7.04
C THR A 292 -6.10 47.75 -6.40
N GLU A 293 -6.99 48.68 -6.76
CA GLU A 293 -8.36 48.66 -6.25
C GLU A 293 -9.13 47.46 -6.83
N PRO A 294 -9.61 46.52 -5.99
CA PRO A 294 -10.34 45.35 -6.46
C PRO A 294 -11.74 45.75 -6.91
N VAL A 295 -12.13 45.31 -8.12
CA VAL A 295 -13.45 45.62 -8.72
C VAL A 295 -14.47 44.54 -8.34
N HIS A 296 -14.02 43.29 -8.22
CA HIS A 296 -14.86 42.14 -7.87
C HIS A 296 -14.30 41.38 -6.67
N LEU A 297 -15.16 40.64 -5.96
CA LEU A 297 -14.73 39.86 -4.80
C LEU A 297 -13.61 38.87 -5.15
N GLY A 298 -13.69 38.25 -6.33
CA GLY A 298 -12.67 37.32 -6.82
C GLY A 298 -11.27 37.93 -6.96
N ASP A 299 -11.16 39.25 -7.14
CA ASP A 299 -9.88 39.96 -7.27
C ASP A 299 -9.15 40.08 -5.93
N THR A 300 -9.87 39.91 -4.82
CA THR A 300 -9.30 39.96 -3.47
C THR A 300 -8.66 38.62 -3.05
N ILE A 301 -9.01 37.51 -3.69
CA ILE A 301 -8.61 36.17 -3.26
C ILE A 301 -7.22 35.82 -3.82
N SER A 302 -6.24 35.68 -2.92
CA SER A 302 -4.89 35.24 -3.29
C SER A 302 -4.79 33.71 -3.28
N SER A 303 -4.36 33.12 -4.39
CA SER A 303 -4.08 31.67 -4.44
C SER A 303 -2.96 31.27 -3.47
N TRP A 304 -1.99 32.16 -3.24
CA TRP A 304 -0.92 31.94 -2.27
C TRP A 304 -1.39 32.01 -0.81
N SER A 305 -2.58 32.54 -0.54
CA SER A 305 -3.21 32.54 0.79
C SER A 305 -4.15 31.36 0.99
N LEU A 306 -4.72 30.80 -0.08
CA LEU A 306 -5.51 29.56 -0.03
C LEU A 306 -4.64 28.31 0.12
N LEU A 307 -3.43 28.30 -0.44
CA LEU A 307 -2.50 27.18 -0.39
C LEU A 307 -2.18 26.72 1.06
N PRO A 308 -1.81 27.61 2.01
CA PRO A 308 -1.63 27.25 3.43
C PRO A 308 -2.86 26.64 4.10
N ILE A 309 -4.07 27.05 3.70
CA ILE A 309 -5.32 26.47 4.23
C ILE A 309 -5.45 25.01 3.78
N ILE A 310 -5.14 24.70 2.51
CA ILE A 310 -5.12 23.32 2.03
C ILE A 310 -4.11 22.49 2.83
N VAL A 311 -2.91 23.02 3.04
CA VAL A 311 -1.86 22.35 3.82
C VAL A 311 -2.33 22.05 5.24
N PHE A 312 -2.95 23.03 5.90
CA PHE A 312 -3.46 22.89 7.26
C PHE A 312 -4.62 21.90 7.39
N LEU A 313 -5.62 21.98 6.50
CA LEU A 313 -6.77 21.09 6.55
C LEU A 313 -6.43 19.65 6.13
N LYS A 314 -5.33 19.45 5.40
CA LYS A 314 -4.80 18.12 5.05
C LYS A 314 -3.77 17.61 6.06
N ALA A 315 -3.36 18.44 7.02
CA ALA A 315 -2.43 18.05 8.06
C ALA A 315 -3.18 17.36 9.21
N ASN A 316 -2.85 16.09 9.44
CA ASN A 316 -3.32 15.35 10.61
C ASN A 316 -2.28 15.43 11.73
N GLY A 317 -2.75 15.36 12.99
CA GLY A 317 -1.89 15.43 14.17
C GLY A 317 -0.75 14.41 14.16
N ALA A 318 0.43 14.80 14.65
CA ALA A 318 1.54 13.88 14.82
C ALA A 318 1.25 12.90 15.97
N THR A 319 1.80 11.70 15.88
CA THR A 319 1.69 10.65 16.89
C THR A 319 3.08 10.21 17.33
N LEU A 320 3.16 9.42 18.41
CA LEU A 320 4.39 8.72 18.75
C LEU A 320 4.82 7.81 17.58
N PRO A 321 6.14 7.72 17.30
CA PRO A 321 6.67 6.88 16.23
C PRO A 321 6.75 5.42 16.73
N VAL A 322 5.67 4.68 16.54
CA VAL A 322 5.60 3.27 16.96
C VAL A 322 5.97 2.36 15.79
N TYR A 323 6.77 1.33 16.07
CA TYR A 323 7.07 0.28 15.11
C TYR A 323 5.78 -0.42 14.60
N PRO A 324 5.56 -0.51 13.28
CA PRO A 324 4.28 -0.95 12.73
C PRO A 324 4.02 -2.47 12.82
N GLY A 325 4.98 -3.29 13.29
CA GLY A 325 4.83 -4.75 13.36
C GLY A 325 5.26 -5.50 12.09
N ASP A 326 5.21 -4.85 10.94
CA ASP A 326 5.49 -5.43 9.62
C ASP A 326 6.87 -5.02 9.09
N ASP A 327 7.90 -5.84 9.37
CA ASP A 327 9.27 -5.59 8.91
C ASP A 327 9.45 -5.65 7.40
N TYR A 328 8.57 -6.36 6.70
CA TYR A 328 8.64 -6.50 5.25
C TYR A 328 8.29 -5.16 4.60
N HIS A 329 7.08 -4.64 4.85
CA HIS A 329 6.64 -3.37 4.27
C HIS A 329 7.38 -2.17 4.85
N PHE A 330 7.76 -2.23 6.14
CA PHE A 330 8.55 -1.16 6.74
C PHE A 330 9.99 -1.15 6.18
N GLY A 331 10.58 -2.32 5.91
CA GLY A 331 11.86 -2.45 5.25
C GLY A 331 11.87 -1.86 3.83
N GLU A 332 10.81 -2.08 3.04
CA GLU A 332 10.67 -1.45 1.71
C GLU A 332 10.77 0.08 1.78
N LYS A 333 10.28 0.69 2.86
CA LYS A 333 10.30 2.15 3.07
C LYS A 333 11.66 2.67 3.53
N LEU A 334 12.32 1.93 4.42
CA LEU A 334 13.55 2.38 5.08
C LEU A 334 14.81 2.17 4.23
N LEU A 335 14.90 1.04 3.54
CA LEU A 335 16.13 0.61 2.88
C LEU A 335 16.57 1.47 1.69
N PRO A 336 15.70 1.94 0.78
CA PRO A 336 16.15 2.55 -0.47
C PRO A 336 17.15 3.70 -0.28
N TRP A 337 16.86 4.63 0.63
CA TRP A 337 17.74 5.76 0.90
C TRP A 337 19.00 5.36 1.68
N GLN A 338 18.85 4.56 2.74
CA GLN A 338 19.98 4.12 3.56
C GLN A 338 20.99 3.30 2.75
N GLN A 339 20.52 2.37 1.93
CA GLN A 339 21.39 1.51 1.13
C GLN A 339 22.11 2.33 0.05
N LEU A 340 21.47 3.37 -0.50
CA LEU A 340 22.12 4.28 -1.44
C LEU A 340 23.20 5.14 -0.78
N THR A 341 22.89 5.81 0.34
CA THR A 341 23.77 6.82 0.93
C THR A 341 24.81 6.23 1.87
N SER A 342 24.44 5.25 2.69
CA SER A 342 25.34 4.64 3.67
C SER A 342 26.12 3.45 3.11
N GLN A 343 25.56 2.72 2.14
CA GLN A 343 26.13 1.48 1.60
C GLN A 343 26.54 1.56 0.13
N GLY A 344 26.32 2.70 -0.54
CA GLY A 344 26.69 2.92 -1.94
C GLY A 344 25.94 2.07 -2.97
N LYS A 345 24.80 1.48 -2.58
CA LYS A 345 24.01 0.56 -3.41
C LYS A 345 23.14 1.32 -4.40
N LEU A 346 23.29 1.04 -5.69
CA LEU A 346 22.53 1.72 -6.73
C LEU A 346 21.13 1.11 -6.94
N PRO A 347 20.08 1.92 -7.15
CA PRO A 347 18.71 1.44 -7.42
C PRO A 347 18.63 0.54 -8.66
N PHE A 348 17.92 -0.59 -8.57
CA PHE A 348 17.76 -1.63 -9.60
C PHE A 348 19.05 -2.29 -10.09
N VAL A 349 20.20 -1.66 -9.86
CA VAL A 349 21.51 -2.23 -10.08
C VAL A 349 21.80 -3.14 -8.90
N ASP A 350 21.98 -2.65 -7.69
CA ASP A 350 22.37 -3.47 -6.53
C ASP A 350 21.19 -3.89 -5.64
N LEU A 351 20.12 -3.10 -5.63
CA LEU A 351 18.90 -3.35 -4.87
C LEU A 351 17.68 -2.88 -5.67
N ASN A 352 16.74 -3.78 -5.93
CA ASN A 352 15.47 -3.47 -6.58
C ASN A 352 14.51 -2.80 -5.61
N TYR A 353 13.67 -1.92 -6.14
CA TYR A 353 12.60 -1.27 -5.39
C TYR A 353 11.24 -1.68 -5.98
N PRO A 354 10.54 -2.66 -5.38
CA PRO A 354 9.28 -3.20 -5.89
C PRO A 354 8.19 -2.14 -6.15
N ARG A 355 8.22 -1.03 -5.40
CA ARG A 355 7.29 0.10 -5.53
C ARG A 355 7.84 1.29 -6.32
N GLY A 356 8.96 1.12 -7.01
CA GLY A 356 9.66 2.21 -7.67
C GLY A 356 10.49 3.04 -6.68
N MET A 357 10.85 4.25 -7.08
CA MET A 357 11.70 5.16 -6.31
C MET A 357 10.91 6.05 -5.32
N VAL A 358 9.62 5.80 -5.10
CA VAL A 358 8.80 6.54 -4.14
C VAL A 358 9.44 6.61 -2.75
N TYR A 359 9.99 5.51 -2.24
CA TYR A 359 10.60 5.49 -0.92
C TYR A 359 12.03 6.06 -0.90
N LEU A 360 12.67 6.21 -2.07
CA LEU A 360 13.86 7.02 -2.19
C LEU A 360 13.53 8.51 -2.02
N LEU A 361 12.40 8.97 -2.55
CA LEU A 361 11.89 10.32 -2.30
C LEU A 361 11.55 10.54 -0.82
N TYR A 362 11.01 9.52 -0.13
CA TYR A 362 10.73 9.59 1.30
C TYR A 362 12.03 9.75 2.09
N GLY A 363 13.03 8.89 1.86
CA GLY A 363 14.29 8.99 2.59
C GLY A 363 15.11 10.24 2.26
N PHE A 364 15.11 10.68 1.00
CA PHE A 364 15.71 11.97 0.62
C PHE A 364 15.05 13.12 1.38
N SER A 365 13.71 13.19 1.35
CA SER A 365 12.96 14.24 2.04
C SER A 365 13.14 14.16 3.56
N ASN A 366 13.30 12.96 4.12
CA ASN A 366 13.61 12.75 5.53
C ASN A 366 14.99 13.29 5.92
N SER A 367 16.00 13.02 5.10
CA SER A 367 17.36 13.55 5.32
C SER A 367 17.47 15.06 5.09
N LEU A 368 16.63 15.62 4.22
CA LEU A 368 16.63 17.04 3.90
C LEU A 368 15.85 17.86 4.93
N PHE A 369 14.67 17.39 5.34
CA PHE A 369 13.78 18.15 6.21
C PHE A 369 13.85 17.78 7.70
N PHE A 370 14.42 16.62 8.03
CA PHE A 370 14.58 16.11 9.40
C PHE A 370 16.00 15.55 9.63
N ASP A 371 16.14 14.66 10.61
CA ASP A 371 17.38 14.00 11.05
C ASP A 371 17.73 12.72 10.26
N GLY A 372 16.89 12.31 9.31
CA GLY A 372 17.08 11.07 8.55
C GLY A 372 16.80 9.78 9.32
N SER A 373 16.28 9.86 10.56
CA SER A 373 15.98 8.67 11.38
C SER A 373 14.67 7.98 10.99
N ALA A 374 14.47 6.74 11.43
CA ALA A 374 13.25 5.97 11.14
C ALA A 374 11.94 6.64 11.60
N PRO A 375 11.84 7.26 12.80
CA PRO A 375 10.66 8.00 13.25
C PRO A 375 10.14 9.04 12.25
N SER A 376 11.05 9.84 11.71
CA SER A 376 10.73 10.99 10.86
C SER A 376 10.18 10.56 9.49
N MET A 377 10.42 9.32 9.04
CA MET A 377 9.88 8.77 7.78
C MET A 377 8.35 8.78 7.72
N MET A 378 7.67 8.52 8.85
CA MET A 378 6.21 8.49 8.90
C MET A 378 5.62 9.90 8.67
N ILE A 379 6.31 10.93 9.15
CA ILE A 379 5.92 12.34 8.98
C ILE A 379 6.11 12.76 7.54
N VAL A 380 7.26 12.43 6.96
CA VAL A 380 7.62 12.78 5.58
C VAL A 380 6.63 12.22 4.57
N GLY A 381 6.15 10.98 4.76
CA GLY A 381 5.12 10.41 3.89
C GLY A 381 3.84 11.27 3.85
N ARG A 382 3.42 11.82 5.01
CA ARG A 382 2.28 12.75 5.09
C ARG A 382 2.59 14.08 4.40
N MET A 383 3.81 14.60 4.58
CA MET A 383 4.24 15.85 3.93
C MET A 383 4.23 15.75 2.41
N ILE A 384 4.67 14.61 1.85
CA ILE A 384 4.65 14.38 0.39
C ILE A 384 3.20 14.36 -0.14
N TYR A 385 2.28 13.72 0.58
CA TYR A 385 0.86 13.77 0.24
C TYR A 385 0.31 15.21 0.24
N ILE A 386 0.58 15.97 1.31
CA ILE A 386 0.14 17.36 1.44
C ILE A 386 0.74 18.24 0.33
N ALA A 387 2.03 18.07 0.03
CA ALA A 387 2.72 18.76 -1.06
C ALA A 387 2.09 18.45 -2.42
N THR A 388 1.60 17.23 -2.61
CA THR A 388 0.89 16.81 -3.83
C THR A 388 -0.47 17.50 -3.96
N ALA A 389 -1.25 17.61 -2.88
CA ALA A 389 -2.52 18.34 -2.88
C ALA A 389 -2.29 19.85 -3.18
N ALA A 390 -1.27 20.43 -2.55
CA ALA A 390 -0.79 21.79 -2.82
C ALA A 390 -0.39 22.00 -4.29
N LEU A 391 0.39 21.07 -4.86
CA LEU A 391 0.79 21.10 -6.27
C LEU A 391 -0.41 21.00 -7.20
N THR A 392 -1.35 20.10 -6.88
CA THR A 392 -2.60 19.92 -7.64
C THR A 392 -3.40 21.22 -7.68
N PHE A 393 -3.56 21.90 -6.54
CA PHE A 393 -4.24 23.20 -6.47
C PHE A 393 -3.58 24.23 -7.39
N LEU A 394 -2.27 24.40 -7.30
CA LEU A 394 -1.53 25.37 -8.12
C LEU A 394 -1.69 25.08 -9.62
N MET A 395 -1.72 23.81 -10.01
CA MET A 395 -1.92 23.40 -11.41
C MET A 395 -3.36 23.62 -11.87
N LEU A 396 -4.36 23.31 -11.03
CA LEU A 396 -5.77 23.54 -11.33
C LEU A 396 -6.08 25.02 -11.56
N ARG A 397 -5.33 25.94 -10.95
CA ARG A 397 -5.49 27.39 -11.16
C ARG A 397 -5.27 27.83 -12.61
N ASN A 398 -4.56 27.04 -13.41
CA ASN A 398 -4.38 27.32 -14.83
C ASN A 398 -5.60 26.94 -15.68
N LEU A 399 -6.54 26.16 -15.11
CA LEU A 399 -7.73 25.65 -15.81
C LEU A 399 -9.03 26.18 -15.20
N LEU A 400 -9.07 26.41 -13.89
CA LEU A 400 -10.28 26.69 -13.12
C LEU A 400 -10.12 27.94 -12.23
N PRO A 401 -11.21 28.67 -11.93
CA PRO A 401 -11.22 29.74 -10.95
C PRO A 401 -10.72 29.30 -9.56
N ALA A 402 -10.22 30.24 -8.75
CA ALA A 402 -9.50 29.94 -7.52
C ALA A 402 -10.34 29.15 -6.52
N ALA A 403 -11.60 29.55 -6.34
CA ALA A 403 -12.53 28.88 -5.45
C ALA A 403 -12.79 27.43 -5.88
N ILE A 404 -13.02 27.18 -7.17
CA ILE A 404 -13.28 25.83 -7.67
C ILE A 404 -12.04 24.94 -7.56
N ALA A 405 -10.88 25.45 -7.96
CA ALA A 405 -9.61 24.74 -7.79
C ALA A 405 -9.34 24.39 -6.32
N PHE A 406 -9.67 25.31 -5.40
CA PHE A 406 -9.55 25.09 -3.95
C PHE A 406 -10.50 24.00 -3.46
N VAL A 407 -11.78 24.02 -3.84
CA VAL A 407 -12.74 22.98 -3.46
C VAL A 407 -12.24 21.62 -3.93
N ILE A 408 -11.89 21.47 -5.21
CA ILE A 408 -11.39 20.19 -5.76
C ILE A 408 -10.15 19.72 -5.00
N ALA A 409 -9.15 20.59 -4.81
CA ALA A 409 -7.91 20.22 -4.12
C ALA A 409 -8.14 19.82 -2.65
N LEU A 410 -9.11 20.44 -1.98
CA LEU A 410 -9.50 20.10 -0.62
C LEU A 410 -10.27 18.77 -0.57
N THR A 411 -11.17 18.54 -1.53
CA THR A 411 -12.05 17.36 -1.56
C THR A 411 -11.43 16.14 -2.21
N ILE A 412 -10.31 16.26 -2.94
CA ILE A 412 -9.58 15.09 -3.43
C ILE A 412 -9.19 14.23 -2.22
N PRO A 413 -9.64 12.97 -2.14
CA PRO A 413 -9.42 12.14 -0.97
C PRO A 413 -7.95 11.78 -0.79
N VAL A 414 -7.59 11.33 0.42
CA VAL A 414 -6.26 10.76 0.66
C VAL A 414 -6.14 9.51 -0.20
N LEU A 415 -5.30 9.61 -1.24
CA LEU A 415 -5.05 8.47 -2.12
C LEU A 415 -3.93 7.61 -1.53
N SER A 416 -3.77 6.40 -2.05
CA SER A 416 -2.51 5.69 -1.85
C SER A 416 -1.38 6.38 -2.61
N GLU A 417 -0.16 6.24 -2.09
CA GLU A 417 1.07 6.77 -2.72
C GLU A 417 1.25 6.36 -4.19
N HIS A 418 0.60 5.28 -4.63
CA HIS A 418 0.53 4.89 -6.04
C HIS A 418 -0.04 5.97 -6.97
N TYR A 419 -0.89 6.88 -6.47
CA TYR A 419 -1.65 7.82 -7.30
C TYR A 419 -1.36 9.29 -7.03
N TYR A 420 -0.53 9.64 -6.04
CA TYR A 420 -0.25 11.03 -5.66
C TYR A 420 0.05 11.92 -6.87
N PHE A 421 1.07 11.62 -7.66
CA PHE A 421 1.49 12.48 -8.76
C PHE A 421 0.73 12.25 -10.09
N VAL A 422 -0.23 11.31 -10.16
CA VAL A 422 -0.93 11.00 -11.41
C VAL A 422 -1.75 12.19 -11.91
N LEU A 423 -2.58 12.80 -11.04
CA LEU A 423 -3.38 13.96 -11.43
C LEU A 423 -2.51 15.20 -11.73
N PRO A 424 -1.53 15.58 -10.88
CA PRO A 424 -0.55 16.62 -11.22
C PRO A 424 0.12 16.40 -12.58
N ALA A 425 0.55 15.17 -12.89
CA ALA A 425 1.22 14.87 -14.16
C ALA A 425 0.29 15.11 -15.37
N PHE A 426 -1.00 14.74 -15.29
CA PHE A 426 -1.97 15.10 -16.32
C PHE A 426 -2.11 16.62 -16.46
N LEU A 427 -2.25 17.34 -15.34
CA LEU A 427 -2.46 18.79 -15.34
C LEU A 427 -1.27 19.56 -15.92
N VAL A 428 -0.03 19.09 -15.73
CA VAL A 428 1.16 19.66 -16.38
C VAL A 428 1.04 19.59 -17.89
N LEU A 429 0.76 18.39 -18.42
CA LEU A 429 0.70 18.17 -19.87
C LEU A 429 -0.49 18.88 -20.52
N LEU A 430 -1.54 19.14 -19.75
CA LEU A 430 -2.75 19.79 -20.22
C LEU A 430 -2.75 21.30 -19.96
N ALA A 431 -1.64 21.86 -19.48
CA ALA A 431 -1.50 23.29 -19.30
C ALA A 431 -1.72 24.02 -20.65
N PRO A 432 -2.66 25.00 -20.72
CA PRO A 432 -3.02 25.64 -22.00
C PRO A 432 -1.84 26.30 -22.72
N GLN A 433 -0.86 26.79 -21.96
CA GLN A 433 0.36 27.42 -22.47
C GLN A 433 1.28 26.41 -23.16
N LEU A 434 1.30 25.17 -22.66
CA LEU A 434 2.16 24.09 -23.14
C LEU A 434 1.57 23.41 -24.38
N LEU A 435 0.25 23.23 -24.42
CA LEU A 435 -0.47 22.64 -25.56
C LEU A 435 -0.27 23.40 -26.88
N ARG A 436 0.08 24.69 -26.80
CA ARG A 436 0.38 25.54 -27.97
C ARG A 436 1.83 25.46 -28.44
N ARG A 437 2.70 24.74 -27.71
CA ARG A 437 4.15 24.67 -27.95
C ARG A 437 4.59 23.22 -28.07
N GLU A 438 4.48 22.64 -29.26
CA GLU A 438 4.64 21.20 -29.50
C GLU A 438 5.99 20.66 -29.00
N LYS A 439 7.08 21.39 -29.25
CA LYS A 439 8.43 21.01 -28.80
C LYS A 439 8.57 21.02 -27.28
N ALA A 440 8.14 22.10 -26.63
CA ALA A 440 8.19 22.22 -25.18
C ALA A 440 7.28 21.18 -24.50
N TRP A 441 6.14 20.89 -25.13
CA TRP A 441 5.23 19.84 -24.69
C TRP A 441 5.89 18.46 -24.71
N LEU A 442 6.60 18.11 -25.80
CA LEU A 442 7.31 16.83 -25.90
C LEU A 442 8.44 16.69 -24.87
N VAL A 443 9.17 17.77 -24.61
CA VAL A 443 10.19 17.80 -23.54
C VAL A 443 9.54 17.57 -22.17
N ALA A 444 8.43 18.26 -21.88
CA ALA A 444 7.69 18.09 -20.65
C ALA A 444 7.07 16.68 -20.52
N TRP A 445 6.54 16.11 -21.61
CA TRP A 445 6.05 14.74 -21.66
C TRP A 445 7.15 13.73 -21.36
N MET A 446 8.33 13.89 -21.94
CA MET A 446 9.47 13.00 -21.67
C MET A 446 9.91 13.11 -20.20
N GLY A 447 10.02 14.33 -19.66
CA GLY A 447 10.40 14.55 -18.26
C GLY A 447 9.36 14.00 -17.27
N THR A 448 8.08 14.30 -17.47
CA THR A 448 6.99 13.81 -16.60
C THR A 448 6.79 12.30 -16.71
N SER A 449 6.85 11.72 -17.90
CA SER A 449 6.76 10.27 -18.08
C SER A 449 7.92 9.55 -17.41
N CYS A 450 9.15 10.07 -17.57
CA CYS A 450 10.34 9.54 -16.91
C CYS A 450 10.17 9.59 -15.38
N PHE A 451 9.84 10.77 -14.83
CA PHE A 451 9.56 10.93 -13.40
C PHE A 451 8.51 9.93 -12.91
N MET A 452 7.38 9.82 -13.61
CA MET A 452 6.27 8.95 -13.19
C MET A 452 6.65 7.47 -13.22
N VAL A 453 7.35 7.00 -14.27
CA VAL A 453 7.82 5.60 -14.38
C VAL A 453 8.79 5.26 -13.25
N PHE A 454 9.70 6.18 -12.90
CA PHE A 454 10.62 5.98 -11.78
C PHE A 454 9.93 6.08 -10.43
N TYR A 455 9.02 7.05 -10.25
CA TYR A 455 8.26 7.26 -9.01
C TYR A 455 7.47 6.01 -8.61
N MET A 456 6.62 5.53 -9.53
CA MET A 456 5.77 4.38 -9.33
C MET A 456 5.62 3.62 -10.63
N MET A 457 6.30 2.49 -10.74
CA MET A 457 6.40 1.73 -11.99
C MET A 457 5.06 1.38 -12.64
N SER A 458 4.06 0.95 -11.85
CA SER A 458 2.76 0.52 -12.36
C SER A 458 1.94 1.68 -12.92
N THR A 459 1.60 2.66 -12.09
CA THR A 459 0.80 3.83 -12.49
C THR A 459 1.57 4.76 -13.41
N GLY A 460 2.89 4.84 -13.28
CA GLY A 460 3.75 5.65 -14.15
C GLY A 460 3.87 5.11 -15.56
N THR A 461 4.03 3.78 -15.72
CA THR A 461 4.00 3.16 -17.06
C THR A 461 2.62 3.32 -17.69
N ALA A 462 1.55 3.13 -16.91
CA ALA A 462 0.19 3.37 -17.38
C ALA A 462 -0.02 4.81 -17.85
N PHE A 463 0.48 5.80 -17.10
CA PHE A 463 0.44 7.21 -17.48
C PHE A 463 1.20 7.50 -18.79
N ALA A 464 2.44 7.00 -18.89
CA ALA A 464 3.28 7.22 -20.08
C ALA A 464 2.63 6.62 -21.34
N LEU A 465 2.09 5.41 -21.25
CA LEU A 465 1.40 4.74 -22.35
C LEU A 465 0.05 5.41 -22.69
N ALA A 466 -0.71 5.85 -21.69
CA ALA A 466 -1.99 6.52 -21.89
C ALA A 466 -1.85 7.89 -22.59
N THR A 467 -0.73 8.57 -22.38
CA THR A 467 -0.43 9.89 -22.97
C THR A 467 0.39 9.78 -24.27
N ALA A 468 0.96 8.61 -24.59
CA ALA A 468 1.77 8.38 -25.77
C ALA A 468 1.07 8.68 -27.12
N PRO A 469 -0.22 8.35 -27.34
CA PRO A 469 -0.90 8.73 -28.58
C PRO A 469 -0.95 10.25 -28.79
N PHE A 470 -1.12 11.01 -27.71
CA PHE A 470 -1.11 12.47 -27.77
C PHE A 470 0.32 13.01 -27.99
N ALA A 471 1.33 12.36 -27.42
CA ALA A 471 2.72 12.67 -27.71
C ALA A 471 3.09 12.42 -29.18
N LEU A 472 2.61 11.33 -29.78
CA LEU A 472 2.80 11.05 -31.20
C LEU A 472 2.14 12.14 -32.06
N LEU A 473 0.94 12.58 -31.70
CA LEU A 473 0.27 13.69 -32.37
C LEU A 473 1.10 14.98 -32.31
N MET A 474 1.63 15.32 -31.12
CA MET A 474 2.48 16.50 -30.94
C MET A 474 3.81 16.38 -31.70
N ALA A 475 4.40 15.20 -31.78
CA ALA A 475 5.59 14.93 -32.57
C ALA A 475 5.33 15.12 -34.07
N VAL A 476 4.24 14.57 -34.60
CA VAL A 476 3.85 14.73 -36.01
C VAL A 476 3.57 16.20 -36.33
N ARG A 477 2.88 16.93 -35.46
CA ARG A 477 2.63 18.37 -35.62
C ARG A 477 3.92 19.18 -35.59
N GLY A 478 4.81 18.91 -34.62
CA GLY A 478 6.11 19.56 -34.50
C GLY A 478 7.00 19.32 -35.72
N TRP A 479 7.07 18.06 -36.20
CA TRP A 479 7.80 17.68 -37.42
C TRP A 479 7.29 18.41 -38.65
N ARG A 480 5.97 18.44 -38.87
CA ARG A 480 5.34 19.08 -40.04
C ARG A 480 5.50 20.61 -40.04
N ARG A 481 5.56 21.23 -38.85
CA ARG A 481 5.63 22.69 -38.71
C ARG A 481 7.06 23.23 -38.80
N ASP A 482 8.03 22.55 -38.20
CA ASP A 482 9.45 22.94 -38.21
C ASP A 482 10.37 21.73 -38.04
N LEU A 483 10.69 21.08 -39.16
CA LEU A 483 11.53 19.89 -39.19
C LEU A 483 12.93 20.14 -38.60
N ARG A 484 13.57 21.25 -38.97
CA ARG A 484 14.95 21.54 -38.53
C ARG A 484 14.98 21.70 -37.02
N GLY A 485 14.12 22.56 -36.46
CA GLY A 485 14.07 22.78 -35.03
C GLY A 485 13.59 21.54 -34.26
N PHE A 486 12.75 20.69 -34.85
CA PHE A 486 12.39 19.39 -34.27
C PHE A 486 13.59 18.43 -34.20
N LEU A 487 14.35 18.28 -35.29
CA LEU A 487 15.55 17.44 -35.32
C LEU A 487 16.63 17.94 -34.36
N TYR A 488 16.83 19.26 -34.24
CA TYR A 488 17.74 19.84 -33.24
C TYR A 488 17.31 19.49 -31.81
N MET A 489 16.01 19.61 -31.49
CA MET A 489 15.48 19.23 -30.19
C MET A 489 15.73 17.74 -29.90
N VAL A 490 15.40 16.85 -30.84
CA VAL A 490 15.62 15.40 -30.69
C VAL A 490 17.11 15.09 -30.51
N GLY A 491 17.98 15.68 -31.33
CA GLY A 491 19.43 15.53 -31.21
C GLY A 491 19.96 16.03 -29.86
N ALA A 492 19.52 17.20 -29.39
CA ALA A 492 19.90 17.74 -28.10
C ALA A 492 19.45 16.83 -26.94
N LEU A 493 18.21 16.33 -26.97
CA LEU A 493 17.71 15.39 -25.97
C LEU A 493 18.49 14.07 -26.01
N ALA A 494 18.82 13.55 -27.19
CA ALA A 494 19.62 12.34 -27.33
C ALA A 494 21.03 12.53 -26.75
N VAL A 495 21.68 13.68 -26.99
CA VAL A 495 22.99 14.03 -26.40
C VAL A 495 22.89 14.15 -24.88
N ILE A 496 21.85 14.82 -24.35
CA ILE A 496 21.64 14.92 -22.89
C ILE A 496 21.45 13.53 -22.27
N VAL A 497 20.61 12.68 -22.86
CA VAL A 497 20.40 11.31 -22.38
C VAL A 497 21.68 10.49 -22.48
N ALA A 498 22.43 10.58 -23.58
CA ALA A 498 23.70 9.90 -23.74
C ALA A 498 24.72 10.37 -22.69
N LEU A 499 24.83 11.68 -22.46
CA LEU A 499 25.70 12.26 -21.45
C LEU A 499 25.30 11.79 -20.04
N LEU A 500 24.01 11.78 -19.71
CA LEU A 500 23.52 11.25 -18.43
C LEU A 500 23.86 9.76 -18.28
N CYS A 501 23.73 8.96 -19.33
CA CYS A 501 24.07 7.54 -19.32
C CYS A 501 25.57 7.26 -19.19
N VAL A 502 26.44 8.16 -19.69
CA VAL A 502 27.91 8.01 -19.65
C VAL A 502 28.49 8.58 -18.35
N VAL A 503 28.03 9.76 -17.92
CA VAL A 503 28.56 10.48 -16.76
C VAL A 503 27.98 9.96 -15.45
N THR A 504 26.78 9.36 -15.48
CA THR A 504 26.10 8.87 -14.28
C THR A 504 25.66 7.41 -14.44
N PRO A 505 25.35 6.71 -13.33
CA PRO A 505 24.79 5.36 -13.41
C PRO A 505 23.38 5.28 -14.02
N ALA A 506 22.76 6.39 -14.43
CA ALA A 506 21.37 6.45 -14.89
C ALA A 506 21.05 5.44 -16.01
N GLY A 507 21.98 5.24 -16.97
CA GLY A 507 21.80 4.26 -18.04
C GLY A 507 21.71 2.82 -17.51
N ARG A 508 22.58 2.46 -16.57
CA ARG A 508 22.55 1.13 -15.91
C ARG A 508 21.28 0.95 -15.10
N ILE A 509 20.87 1.99 -14.36
CA ILE A 509 19.63 1.97 -13.56
C ILE A 509 18.41 1.75 -14.47
N ALA A 510 18.30 2.50 -15.57
CA ALA A 510 17.18 2.40 -16.51
C ALA A 510 17.11 1.01 -17.20
N LEU A 511 18.25 0.47 -17.64
CA LEU A 511 18.29 -0.87 -18.25
C LEU A 511 17.88 -1.97 -17.27
N ASN A 512 18.34 -1.90 -16.02
CA ASN A 512 17.97 -2.89 -15.01
C ASN A 512 16.53 -2.74 -14.54
N LEU A 513 15.99 -1.51 -14.49
CA LEU A 513 14.57 -1.25 -14.27
C LEU A 513 13.71 -1.93 -15.35
N ILE A 514 14.04 -1.77 -16.64
CA ILE A 514 13.31 -2.42 -17.73
C ILE A 514 13.37 -3.95 -17.59
N THR A 515 14.53 -4.48 -17.22
CA THR A 515 14.70 -5.92 -16.99
C THR A 515 13.85 -6.41 -15.82
N PHE A 516 13.83 -5.66 -14.72
CA PHE A 516 12.96 -5.92 -13.56
C PHE A 516 11.47 -5.92 -13.94
N LEU A 517 11.01 -4.93 -14.73
CA LEU A 517 9.63 -4.86 -15.21
C LEU A 517 9.24 -6.06 -16.07
N ARG A 518 10.14 -6.48 -16.97
CA ARG A 518 9.92 -7.64 -17.84
C ARG A 518 9.78 -8.93 -17.03
N GLU A 519 10.64 -9.13 -16.03
CA GLU A 519 10.64 -10.35 -15.21
C GLU A 519 9.45 -10.41 -14.25
N ASN A 520 9.01 -9.28 -13.70
CA ASN A 520 7.92 -9.25 -12.72
C ASN A 520 6.53 -9.14 -13.34
N SER A 521 6.38 -8.49 -14.51
CA SER A 521 5.05 -8.29 -15.12
C SER A 521 4.30 -9.61 -15.39
N ALA A 522 4.99 -10.63 -15.87
CA ALA A 522 4.39 -11.95 -16.12
C ALA A 522 4.11 -12.76 -14.83
N ALA A 523 4.89 -12.52 -13.77
CA ALA A 523 4.78 -13.27 -12.52
C ALA A 523 3.77 -12.67 -11.54
N ASN A 524 3.53 -11.35 -11.61
CA ASN A 524 2.83 -10.61 -10.56
C ASN A 524 1.39 -11.08 -10.32
N THR A 525 0.61 -11.37 -11.37
CA THR A 525 -0.77 -11.86 -11.22
C THR A 525 -0.80 -13.26 -10.57
N ALA A 526 0.11 -14.15 -10.95
CA ALA A 526 0.21 -15.48 -10.34
C ALA A 526 0.70 -15.41 -8.89
N ALA A 527 1.67 -14.53 -8.63
CA ALA A 527 2.34 -14.39 -7.34
C ALA A 527 1.49 -13.70 -6.28
N ASN A 528 0.75 -12.65 -6.66
CA ASN A 528 0.14 -11.71 -5.72
C ASN A 528 -1.36 -11.49 -5.98
N GLY A 529 -1.92 -12.21 -6.95
CA GLY A 529 -3.30 -12.00 -7.37
C GLY A 529 -4.32 -12.47 -6.35
N ILE A 530 -5.42 -11.73 -6.23
CA ILE A 530 -6.56 -12.10 -5.38
C ILE A 530 -7.79 -12.09 -6.25
N SER A 531 -8.55 -13.19 -6.27
CA SER A 531 -9.76 -13.32 -7.08
C SER A 531 -10.89 -12.44 -6.57
N TRP A 532 -11.71 -11.95 -7.50
CA TRP A 532 -12.91 -11.23 -7.15
C TRP A 532 -13.90 -12.11 -6.38
N VAL A 533 -14.12 -13.36 -6.81
CA VAL A 533 -15.08 -14.29 -6.17
C VAL A 533 -14.73 -14.54 -4.70
N SER A 534 -13.44 -14.64 -4.36
CA SER A 534 -13.00 -14.84 -2.97
C SER A 534 -13.20 -13.62 -2.06
N THR A 535 -13.44 -12.45 -2.64
CA THR A 535 -13.70 -11.20 -1.90
C THR A 535 -15.07 -10.62 -2.24
N LEU A 536 -15.90 -11.38 -2.95
CA LEU A 536 -17.25 -10.99 -3.29
C LEU A 536 -18.06 -11.03 -2.00
N PHE A 537 -18.67 -9.90 -1.65
CA PHE A 537 -19.37 -9.73 -0.38
C PHE A 537 -18.51 -9.80 0.88
N SER A 538 -17.17 -9.73 0.78
CA SER A 538 -16.35 -9.48 1.95
C SER A 538 -16.57 -8.05 2.41
N THR A 539 -17.22 -7.89 3.57
CA THR A 539 -17.33 -6.59 4.24
C THR A 539 -16.07 -6.34 5.04
N THR A 540 -15.56 -5.12 5.04
CA THR A 540 -14.58 -4.69 6.04
C THR A 540 -15.25 -4.62 7.41
N ASP A 541 -14.49 -4.82 8.50
CA ASP A 541 -14.95 -4.64 9.89
C ASP A 541 -15.36 -3.19 10.26
N GLY A 542 -15.61 -2.34 9.26
CA GLY A 542 -16.03 -0.96 9.43
C GLY A 542 -17.50 -0.83 9.78
N ASP A 543 -17.85 0.24 10.49
CA ASP A 543 -19.24 0.64 10.70
C ASP A 543 -19.84 1.27 9.42
N GLY A 544 -21.16 1.46 9.40
CA GLY A 544 -21.84 2.15 8.30
C GLY A 544 -22.12 1.37 7.04
N VAL A 545 -22.30 2.09 5.94
CA VAL A 545 -22.73 1.48 4.67
C VAL A 545 -21.59 0.65 4.05
N LEU A 546 -20.38 0.67 4.61
CA LEU A 546 -19.32 -0.30 4.29
C LEU A 546 -19.65 -1.74 4.72
N LYS A 547 -20.64 -1.93 5.62
CA LYS A 547 -21.26 -3.25 5.88
C LYS A 547 -22.14 -3.71 4.72
N SER A 548 -22.58 -2.80 3.85
CA SER A 548 -23.27 -3.19 2.61
C SER A 548 -22.24 -3.66 1.60
N ALA A 549 -22.18 -4.97 1.41
CA ALA A 549 -21.36 -5.58 0.38
C ALA A 549 -21.63 -4.98 -1.02
N LEU A 550 -22.89 -4.68 -1.36
CA LEU A 550 -23.23 -4.09 -2.66
C LEU A 550 -22.59 -2.70 -2.84
N LEU A 551 -22.68 -1.84 -1.81
CA LEU A 551 -22.09 -0.50 -1.90
C LEU A 551 -20.56 -0.58 -1.98
N MET A 552 -19.95 -1.49 -1.22
CA MET A 552 -18.51 -1.73 -1.29
C MET A 552 -18.06 -2.08 -2.70
N GLU A 553 -18.80 -2.94 -3.41
CA GLU A 553 -18.51 -3.25 -4.81
C GLU A 553 -18.70 -2.02 -5.72
N ILE A 554 -19.75 -1.22 -5.51
CA ILE A 554 -19.95 0.02 -6.28
C ILE A 554 -18.76 0.98 -6.11
N ILE A 555 -18.23 1.12 -4.89
CA ILE A 555 -17.06 1.98 -4.62
C ILE A 555 -15.79 1.38 -5.26
N ARG A 556 -15.55 0.07 -5.12
CA ARG A 556 -14.38 -0.62 -5.70
C ARG A 556 -14.37 -0.52 -7.24
N PHE A 557 -15.52 -0.66 -7.88
CA PHE A 557 -15.65 -0.74 -9.34
C PHE A 557 -16.26 0.51 -9.99
N GLY A 558 -16.47 1.60 -9.24
CA GLY A 558 -17.05 2.83 -9.76
C GLY A 558 -16.31 3.42 -10.97
N TRP A 559 -14.98 3.29 -11.03
CA TRP A 559 -14.20 3.70 -12.20
C TRP A 559 -14.54 2.94 -13.49
N VAL A 560 -14.97 1.67 -13.39
CA VAL A 560 -15.44 0.87 -14.53
C VAL A 560 -16.75 1.45 -15.06
N ILE A 561 -17.64 1.84 -14.14
CA ILE A 561 -18.90 2.51 -14.48
C ILE A 561 -18.63 3.85 -15.17
N CYS A 562 -17.61 4.60 -14.74
CA CYS A 562 -17.23 5.89 -15.33
C CYS A 562 -16.65 5.81 -16.75
N MET A 563 -15.99 4.70 -17.14
CA MET A 563 -15.36 4.58 -18.46
C MET A 563 -16.34 4.83 -19.63
N PRO A 564 -17.52 4.20 -19.69
CA PRO A 564 -18.54 4.52 -20.68
C PRO A 564 -18.90 6.01 -20.75
N PHE A 565 -19.09 6.67 -19.60
CA PHE A 565 -19.39 8.11 -19.55
C PHE A 565 -18.25 8.95 -20.16
N LEU A 566 -16.98 8.58 -19.91
CA LEU A 566 -15.83 9.22 -20.54
C LEU A 566 -15.81 9.01 -22.06
N THR A 567 -16.07 7.79 -22.54
CA THR A 567 -16.16 7.50 -23.99
C THR A 567 -17.21 8.37 -24.68
N LEU A 568 -18.35 8.54 -24.03
CA LEU A 568 -19.45 9.34 -24.58
C LEU A 568 -19.15 10.83 -24.55
N PHE A 569 -18.53 11.29 -23.47
CA PHE A 569 -18.05 12.66 -23.37
C PHE A 569 -17.10 12.98 -24.52
N ILE A 570 -16.13 12.09 -24.77
CA ILE A 570 -15.17 12.19 -25.88
C ILE A 570 -15.92 12.24 -27.22
N TRP A 571 -16.86 11.32 -27.43
CA TRP A 571 -17.62 11.23 -28.68
C TRP A 571 -18.50 12.46 -28.93
N SER A 572 -19.21 12.97 -27.92
CA SER A 572 -20.03 14.17 -28.06
C SER A 572 -19.17 15.40 -28.35
N ARG A 573 -18.04 15.54 -27.66
CA ARG A 573 -17.15 16.70 -27.82
C ARG A 573 -16.44 16.69 -29.16
N ALA A 574 -15.96 15.53 -29.61
CA ALA A 574 -15.34 15.38 -30.92
C ALA A 574 -16.30 15.69 -32.08
N ARG A 575 -17.63 15.61 -31.89
CA ARG A 575 -18.63 16.01 -32.89
C ARG A 575 -18.94 17.50 -32.89
N GLU A 576 -18.82 18.16 -31.74
CA GLU A 576 -19.02 19.61 -31.60
C GLU A 576 -17.79 20.39 -32.10
N GLU A 577 -16.59 19.82 -32.03
CA GLU A 577 -15.37 20.42 -32.56
C GLU A 577 -15.31 20.35 -34.10
N SER A 578 -15.70 21.43 -34.77
CA SER A 578 -15.52 21.59 -36.23
C SER A 578 -14.32 22.46 -36.64
N GLY A 579 -13.48 22.89 -35.69
CA GLY A 579 -12.17 23.47 -35.99
C GLY A 579 -11.76 24.63 -35.09
N ASN A 580 -10.82 24.39 -34.17
CA ASN A 580 -9.73 25.30 -33.77
C ASN A 580 -8.96 24.74 -32.56
N GLY A 581 -7.83 24.07 -32.81
CA GLY A 581 -6.87 23.66 -31.77
C GLY A 581 -7.26 22.42 -30.94
N PRO A 582 -6.37 21.92 -30.06
CA PRO A 582 -6.67 20.78 -29.18
C PRO A 582 -7.51 21.19 -27.97
N ASP A 583 -8.74 20.68 -27.83
CA ASP A 583 -9.55 20.81 -26.61
C ASP A 583 -8.91 20.06 -25.43
N VAL A 584 -8.58 20.82 -24.39
CA VAL A 584 -8.00 20.35 -23.11
C VAL A 584 -8.86 19.26 -22.48
N THR A 585 -10.19 19.42 -22.56
CA THR A 585 -11.16 18.52 -21.93
C THR A 585 -11.25 17.20 -22.69
N LEU A 586 -11.21 17.25 -24.02
CA LEU A 586 -11.15 16.07 -24.87
C LEU A 586 -9.85 15.30 -24.64
N ALA A 587 -8.72 16.00 -24.58
CA ALA A 587 -7.42 15.40 -24.30
C ALA A 587 -7.37 14.77 -22.90
N LEU A 588 -7.90 15.46 -21.88
CA LEU A 588 -7.99 14.94 -20.52
C LEU A 588 -8.85 13.67 -20.46
N ALA A 589 -10.04 13.70 -21.05
CA ALA A 589 -10.96 12.56 -21.04
C ALA A 589 -10.37 11.36 -21.78
N ALA A 590 -9.77 11.57 -22.97
CA ALA A 590 -9.15 10.51 -23.75
C ALA A 590 -7.94 9.88 -23.04
N CYS A 591 -7.02 10.70 -22.51
CA CYS A 591 -5.88 10.17 -21.78
C CYS A 591 -6.30 9.47 -20.48
N THR A 592 -7.34 9.97 -19.80
CA THR A 592 -7.90 9.31 -18.61
C THR A 592 -8.51 7.97 -18.96
N LEU A 593 -9.31 7.87 -20.02
CA LEU A 593 -9.91 6.61 -20.47
C LEU A 593 -8.82 5.57 -20.77
N LEU A 594 -7.78 5.96 -21.53
CA LEU A 594 -6.64 5.09 -21.82
C LEU A 594 -5.90 4.68 -20.55
N PHE A 595 -5.71 5.61 -19.61
CA PHE A 595 -5.08 5.33 -18.32
C PHE A 595 -5.87 4.31 -17.51
N LEU A 596 -7.20 4.42 -17.46
CA LEU A 596 -8.07 3.45 -16.77
C LEU A 596 -7.99 2.07 -17.42
N VAL A 597 -8.01 1.99 -18.75
CA VAL A 597 -7.88 0.73 -19.49
C VAL A 597 -6.55 0.06 -19.20
N ILE A 598 -5.43 0.80 -19.26
CA ILE A 598 -4.09 0.23 -19.02
C ILE A 598 -3.91 -0.13 -17.54
N SER A 599 -4.41 0.71 -16.62
CA SER A 599 -4.34 0.46 -15.17
C SER A 599 -5.21 -0.70 -14.72
N SER A 600 -6.16 -1.17 -15.54
CA SER A 600 -7.04 -2.30 -15.21
C SER A 600 -6.26 -3.58 -14.85
N MET A 601 -5.12 -3.83 -15.51
CA MET A 601 -4.29 -5.00 -15.22
C MET A 601 -3.65 -4.94 -13.83
N TYR A 602 -3.20 -3.75 -13.41
CA TYR A 602 -2.66 -3.55 -12.07
C TYR A 602 -3.76 -3.57 -11.00
N SER A 603 -4.88 -2.89 -11.29
CA SER A 603 -6.02 -2.73 -10.41
C SER A 603 -6.73 -4.06 -10.15
N PHE A 604 -7.07 -4.81 -11.21
CA PHE A 604 -7.68 -6.13 -11.09
C PHE A 604 -6.71 -7.25 -10.81
N GLY A 605 -5.40 -7.04 -10.98
CA GLY A 605 -4.38 -8.01 -10.59
C GLY A 605 -4.59 -8.53 -9.18
N ARG A 606 -4.94 -7.62 -8.25
CA ARG A 606 -5.21 -7.94 -6.85
C ARG A 606 -6.48 -7.21 -6.39
N ILE A 607 -7.55 -7.95 -6.16
CA ILE A 607 -8.87 -7.44 -5.75
C ILE A 607 -9.02 -7.71 -4.25
N ASP A 608 -8.33 -6.92 -3.40
CA ASP A 608 -8.33 -7.10 -1.94
C ASP A 608 -9.72 -6.90 -1.32
N PRO A 609 -10.05 -7.53 -0.18
CA PRO A 609 -11.37 -7.42 0.49
C PRO A 609 -11.69 -6.03 1.07
N ALA A 610 -10.85 -5.03 0.78
CA ALA A 610 -11.02 -3.64 1.17
C ALA A 610 -10.85 -2.71 -0.05
N ILE A 611 -11.15 -1.43 0.12
CA ILE A 611 -11.20 -0.44 -0.98
C ILE A 611 -9.89 -0.37 -1.77
N THR A 612 -8.73 -0.48 -1.11
CA THR A 612 -7.38 -0.68 -1.71
C THR A 612 -7.19 -0.13 -3.14
N ARG A 613 -6.63 -0.89 -4.09
CA ARG A 613 -6.18 -0.40 -5.40
C ARG A 613 -7.32 0.02 -6.32
N THR A 614 -8.38 -0.80 -6.40
CA THR A 614 -9.55 -0.59 -7.28
C THR A 614 -10.39 0.59 -6.81
N GLY A 615 -10.70 0.64 -5.51
CA GLY A 615 -11.45 1.74 -4.93
C GLY A 615 -10.66 3.05 -4.83
N THR A 616 -9.34 3.03 -4.59
CA THR A 616 -8.52 4.26 -4.71
C THR A 616 -8.64 4.84 -6.12
N LEU A 617 -8.66 4.00 -7.16
CA LEU A 617 -8.79 4.46 -8.55
C LEU A 617 -10.16 5.11 -8.81
N THR A 618 -11.26 4.57 -8.27
CA THR A 618 -12.58 5.23 -8.28
C THR A 618 -12.53 6.59 -7.61
N LEU A 619 -11.94 6.66 -6.42
CA LEU A 619 -11.89 7.90 -5.63
C LEU A 619 -11.00 8.97 -6.28
N TRP A 620 -9.90 8.58 -6.91
CA TRP A 620 -9.07 9.47 -7.74
C TRP A 620 -9.86 10.01 -8.94
N LEU A 621 -10.61 9.16 -9.63
CA LEU A 621 -11.38 9.54 -10.81
C LEU A 621 -12.55 10.47 -10.46
N VAL A 622 -13.37 10.09 -9.48
CA VAL A 622 -14.59 10.81 -9.08
C VAL A 622 -14.26 12.07 -8.26
N GLY A 623 -13.22 12.04 -7.43
CA GLY A 623 -12.80 13.20 -6.63
C GLY A 623 -11.90 14.18 -7.37
N GLY A 624 -11.17 13.72 -8.39
CA GLY A 624 -10.18 14.52 -9.13
C GLY A 624 -10.60 14.89 -10.54
N VAL A 625 -10.71 13.90 -11.44
CA VAL A 625 -10.82 14.15 -12.89
C VAL A 625 -12.25 14.50 -13.33
N VAL A 626 -13.25 13.75 -12.86
CA VAL A 626 -14.66 13.96 -13.26
C VAL A 626 -15.14 15.39 -12.94
N PRO A 627 -14.84 15.97 -11.76
CA PRO A 627 -15.15 17.37 -11.47
C PRO A 627 -14.57 18.33 -12.51
N ILE A 628 -13.30 18.16 -12.87
CA ILE A 628 -12.61 19.04 -13.83
C ILE A 628 -13.33 18.98 -15.18
N LEU A 629 -13.66 17.78 -15.66
CA LEU A 629 -14.41 17.60 -16.91
C LEU A 629 -15.81 18.23 -16.83
N ALA A 630 -16.53 18.01 -15.73
CA ALA A 630 -17.86 18.55 -15.51
C ALA A 630 -17.86 20.08 -15.57
N PHE A 631 -16.93 20.75 -14.88
CA PHE A 631 -16.84 22.22 -14.84
C PHE A 631 -16.64 22.85 -16.23
N HIS A 632 -15.93 22.18 -17.14
CA HIS A 632 -15.69 22.71 -18.48
C HIS A 632 -16.87 22.51 -19.45
N VAL A 633 -17.79 21.57 -19.17
CA VAL A 633 -18.91 21.28 -20.07
C VAL A 633 -20.25 21.79 -19.58
N THR A 634 -20.37 22.07 -18.29
CA THR A 634 -21.57 22.71 -17.74
C THR A 634 -21.43 24.23 -17.75
N ALA A 635 -22.52 24.91 -18.10
CA ALA A 635 -22.63 26.36 -17.92
C ALA A 635 -22.33 26.78 -16.46
N PRO A 636 -21.73 27.97 -16.24
CA PRO A 636 -21.38 28.46 -14.90
C PRO A 636 -22.51 28.40 -13.86
N ARG A 637 -23.77 28.51 -14.32
CA ARG A 637 -24.97 28.38 -13.48
C ARG A 637 -25.10 27.04 -12.73
N HIS A 638 -24.43 25.98 -13.19
CA HIS A 638 -24.45 24.65 -12.57
C HIS A 638 -23.18 24.33 -11.77
N TRP A 639 -22.20 25.24 -11.70
CA TRP A 639 -20.94 25.02 -10.99
C TRP A 639 -21.12 24.75 -9.50
N SER A 640 -22.16 25.35 -8.89
CA SER A 640 -22.57 25.08 -7.51
C SER A 640 -22.95 23.62 -7.29
N LEU A 641 -23.73 23.01 -8.18
CA LEU A 641 -24.09 21.58 -8.11
C LEU A 641 -22.87 20.66 -8.19
N ILE A 642 -21.91 20.99 -9.07
CA ILE A 642 -20.67 20.21 -9.18
C ILE A 642 -19.85 20.34 -7.91
N ALA A 643 -19.72 21.55 -7.35
CA ALA A 643 -19.01 21.74 -6.08
C ALA A 643 -19.67 20.98 -4.92
N LEU A 644 -21.01 20.95 -4.85
CA LEU A 644 -21.76 20.15 -3.88
C LEU A 644 -21.45 18.64 -4.03
N ALA A 645 -21.44 18.13 -5.27
CA ALA A 645 -21.08 16.75 -5.55
C ALA A 645 -19.62 16.45 -5.16
N CYS A 646 -18.68 17.34 -5.50
CA CYS A 646 -17.27 17.21 -5.09
C CYS A 646 -17.13 17.12 -3.58
N SER A 647 -17.87 17.96 -2.84
CA SER A 647 -17.87 17.95 -1.39
C SER A 647 -18.38 16.61 -0.84
N PHE A 648 -19.51 16.12 -1.33
CA PHE A 648 -20.05 14.83 -0.92
C PHE A 648 -19.10 13.66 -1.19
N PHE A 649 -18.55 13.55 -2.41
CA PHE A 649 -17.63 12.48 -2.76
C PHE A 649 -16.27 12.60 -2.08
N GLY A 650 -15.79 13.83 -1.86
CA GLY A 650 -14.62 14.07 -1.03
C GLY A 650 -14.83 13.62 0.40
N GLY A 651 -16.02 13.90 0.95
CA GLY A 651 -16.47 13.44 2.25
C GLY A 651 -16.45 11.93 2.35
N LEU A 652 -17.06 11.26 1.38
CA LEU A 652 -17.05 9.80 1.25
C LEU A 652 -15.63 9.25 1.24
N GLY A 653 -14.73 9.82 0.44
CA GLY A 653 -13.33 9.41 0.41
C GLY A 653 -12.56 9.68 1.70
N THR A 654 -12.83 10.80 2.40
CA THR A 654 -12.23 11.07 3.72
C THR A 654 -12.74 10.11 4.79
N GLY A 655 -14.03 9.76 4.79
CA GLY A 655 -14.58 8.78 5.74
C GLY A 655 -14.05 7.35 5.53
N ILE A 656 -13.56 7.03 4.32
CA ILE A 656 -12.97 5.73 3.98
C ILE A 656 -11.52 5.60 4.49
N TYR A 657 -10.70 6.63 4.30
CA TYR A 657 -9.25 6.55 4.55
C TYR A 657 -8.81 7.18 5.87
N ASP A 658 -9.56 8.14 6.38
CA ASP A 658 -9.27 8.85 7.61
C ASP A 658 -10.36 8.58 8.66
N ARG A 659 -10.01 8.79 9.94
CA ARG A 659 -11.04 9.20 10.90
C ARG A 659 -11.45 10.60 10.48
N TYR A 660 -12.70 10.77 10.06
CA TYR A 660 -13.26 12.07 9.74
C TYR A 660 -12.97 13.05 10.90
N PRO A 661 -12.10 14.06 10.70
CA PRO A 661 -11.67 14.93 11.78
C PRO A 661 -12.78 15.89 12.16
N GLU A 662 -13.06 16.00 13.45
CA GLU A 662 -14.05 16.93 13.97
C GLU A 662 -13.51 18.36 13.87
N PRO A 663 -14.35 19.41 13.76
CA PRO A 663 -13.87 20.79 13.76
C PRO A 663 -12.98 21.10 14.96
N VAL A 664 -13.27 20.49 16.11
CA VAL A 664 -12.50 20.65 17.34
C VAL A 664 -11.07 20.09 17.20
N ASP A 665 -10.84 19.10 16.36
CA ASP A 665 -9.50 18.54 16.14
C ASP A 665 -8.61 19.57 15.46
N TYR A 666 -9.12 20.28 14.45
CA TYR A 666 -8.39 21.38 13.80
C TYR A 666 -8.13 22.56 14.73
N LEU A 667 -9.06 22.85 15.65
CA LEU A 667 -8.86 23.87 16.67
C LEU A 667 -7.77 23.47 17.68
N ARG A 668 -7.60 22.17 17.94
CA ARG A 668 -6.60 21.62 18.86
C ARG A 668 -5.22 21.47 18.23
N LEU A 669 -5.08 21.42 16.90
CA LEU A 669 -3.79 21.27 16.22
C LEU A 669 -2.70 22.25 16.73
N PRO A 670 -2.98 23.56 16.94
CA PRO A 670 -1.99 24.49 17.49
C PRO A 670 -1.50 24.14 18.90
N PHE A 671 -2.35 23.50 19.70
CA PHE A 671 -2.10 23.18 21.12
C PHE A 671 -1.72 21.72 21.32
N GLN A 672 -1.59 20.94 20.22
CA GLN A 672 -1.37 19.52 20.31
C GLN A 672 -0.01 19.23 20.94
N GLU A 673 0.00 18.33 21.91
CA GLU A 673 1.19 17.75 22.52
C GLU A 673 1.16 16.24 22.31
N VAL A 674 2.31 15.66 22.00
CA VAL A 674 2.44 14.20 21.96
C VAL A 674 2.83 13.73 23.34
N GLN A 675 1.91 13.07 24.03
CA GLN A 675 2.16 12.52 25.36
C GLN A 675 3.12 11.34 25.26
N VAL A 676 4.20 11.39 26.01
CA VAL A 676 5.18 10.31 26.17
C VAL A 676 4.97 9.72 27.55
N ASP A 677 4.50 8.48 27.62
CA ASP A 677 4.41 7.76 28.88
C ASP A 677 5.77 7.13 29.27
N ALA A 678 5.90 6.72 30.52
CA ALA A 678 7.13 6.11 31.04
C ALA A 678 7.57 4.85 30.27
N LYS A 679 6.61 4.10 29.68
CA LYS A 679 6.91 2.90 28.90
C LYS A 679 7.48 3.26 27.52
N ALA A 680 6.90 4.25 26.86
CA ALA A 680 7.39 4.81 25.61
C ALA A 680 8.79 5.38 25.81
N ARG A 681 9.03 6.12 26.90
CA ARG A 681 10.36 6.65 27.21
C ARG A 681 11.39 5.54 27.42
N ALA A 682 11.07 4.56 28.27
CA ALA A 682 11.95 3.42 28.52
C ALA A 682 12.30 2.67 27.23
N SER A 683 11.34 2.51 26.30
CA SER A 683 11.59 1.92 24.98
C SER A 683 12.58 2.75 24.16
N MET A 684 12.43 4.07 24.12
CA MET A 684 13.34 4.96 23.38
C MET A 684 14.76 4.98 23.95
N ASP A 685 14.91 5.05 25.28
CA ASP A 685 16.24 5.11 25.92
C ASP A 685 17.04 3.82 25.65
N ARG A 686 16.36 2.67 25.57
CA ARG A 686 16.97 1.38 25.22
C ARG A 686 17.56 1.36 23.80
N ASN A 687 17.06 2.18 22.87
CA ASN A 687 17.54 2.23 21.49
C ASN A 687 19.02 2.63 21.36
N SER A 688 19.62 3.21 22.41
CA SER A 688 21.05 3.48 22.50
C SER A 688 21.94 2.23 22.30
N ALA A 689 21.41 1.03 22.54
CA ALA A 689 22.09 -0.25 22.27
C ALA A 689 22.09 -0.65 20.78
N LEU A 690 21.39 0.09 19.92
CA LEU A 690 21.26 -0.15 18.49
C LEU A 690 21.85 1.04 17.68
N PRO A 691 22.02 0.92 16.35
CA PRO A 691 22.52 2.02 15.52
C PRO A 691 21.70 3.32 15.65
N PRO A 692 22.35 4.50 15.57
CA PRO A 692 21.76 5.78 15.94
C PRO A 692 20.57 6.21 15.05
N HIS A 693 20.52 5.75 13.80
CA HIS A 693 19.43 6.10 12.86
C HIS A 693 18.06 5.46 13.20
N ILE A 694 17.99 4.64 14.25
CA ILE A 694 16.73 4.18 14.83
C ILE A 694 16.04 5.34 15.56
N GLY A 695 16.79 6.26 16.16
CA GLY A 695 16.27 7.42 16.88
C GLY A 695 15.27 7.05 17.97
N ASN A 696 14.24 7.88 18.14
CA ASN A 696 13.20 7.74 19.16
C ASN A 696 12.07 6.76 18.78
N LEU A 697 12.35 5.75 17.95
CA LEU A 697 11.34 4.76 17.53
C LEU A 697 10.93 3.87 18.72
N ILE A 698 9.63 3.75 18.99
CA ILE A 698 9.14 2.86 20.05
C ILE A 698 9.09 1.43 19.51
N LEU A 699 9.98 0.58 20.03
CA LEU A 699 10.05 -0.84 19.72
C LEU A 699 9.37 -1.67 20.83
N PRO A 700 8.53 -2.65 20.48
CA PRO A 700 8.06 -3.64 21.44
C PRO A 700 9.23 -4.41 22.08
N ASP A 701 9.15 -4.73 23.36
CA ASP A 701 10.24 -5.39 24.10
C ASP A 701 10.75 -6.66 23.40
N ARG A 702 9.81 -7.54 22.97
CA ARG A 702 10.15 -8.75 22.20
C ARG A 702 10.99 -8.44 20.95
N ARG A 703 10.66 -7.36 20.25
CA ARG A 703 11.34 -6.97 19.01
C ARG A 703 12.72 -6.39 19.28
N PHE A 704 12.84 -5.56 20.32
CA PHE A 704 14.13 -5.04 20.75
C PHE A 704 15.07 -6.17 21.17
N ASP A 705 14.59 -7.08 22.03
CA ASP A 705 15.39 -8.20 22.53
C ASP A 705 15.83 -9.12 21.38
N GLU A 706 14.96 -9.38 20.41
CA GLU A 706 15.28 -10.12 19.19
C GLU A 706 16.38 -9.44 18.36
N LEU A 707 16.33 -8.13 18.16
CA LEU A 707 17.34 -7.39 17.39
C LEU A 707 18.70 -7.37 18.10
N VAL A 708 18.72 -7.22 19.43
CA VAL A 708 19.94 -7.27 20.23
C VAL A 708 20.54 -8.69 20.21
N GLU A 709 19.71 -9.72 20.38
CA GLU A 709 20.14 -11.12 20.29
C GLU A 709 20.72 -11.40 18.90
N LEU A 710 20.02 -11.02 17.83
CA LEU A 710 20.50 -11.22 16.46
C LEU A 710 21.82 -10.48 16.19
N ARG A 711 21.94 -9.23 16.66
CA ARG A 711 23.17 -8.44 16.51
C ARG A 711 24.36 -9.14 17.20
N ARG A 712 24.15 -9.69 18.40
CA ARG A 712 25.16 -10.46 19.13
C ARG A 712 25.56 -11.70 18.34
N GLU A 713 24.61 -12.53 17.93
CA GLU A 713 24.92 -13.77 17.17
C GLU A 713 25.64 -13.45 15.86
N LEU A 714 25.21 -12.42 15.13
CA LEU A 714 25.88 -12.01 13.89
C LEU A 714 27.30 -11.47 14.13
N SER A 715 27.55 -10.79 15.26
CA SER A 715 28.89 -10.30 15.59
C SER A 715 29.90 -11.42 15.87
N GLU A 716 29.43 -12.60 16.28
CA GLU A 716 30.26 -13.80 16.45
C GLU A 716 30.44 -14.56 15.12
N LEU A 717 29.43 -14.52 14.26
CA LEU A 717 29.41 -15.29 13.01
C LEU A 717 30.00 -14.57 11.81
N LEU A 718 30.03 -13.23 11.79
CA LEU A 718 30.54 -12.41 10.68
C LEU A 718 31.91 -11.81 11.00
N HIS A 719 32.77 -11.74 9.99
CA HIS A 719 33.99 -10.94 10.04
C HIS A 719 33.70 -9.48 9.66
N GLU A 720 34.66 -8.59 9.95
CA GLU A 720 34.55 -7.17 9.62
C GLU A 720 34.35 -6.98 8.11
N GLY A 721 33.38 -6.13 7.74
CA GLY A 721 33.00 -5.86 6.35
C GLY A 721 32.11 -6.92 5.69
N GLU A 722 31.84 -8.05 6.36
CA GLU A 722 30.89 -9.04 5.88
C GLU A 722 29.44 -8.63 6.17
N THR A 723 28.50 -9.26 5.45
CA THR A 723 27.06 -9.17 5.70
C THR A 723 26.46 -10.57 5.74
N TYR A 724 25.19 -10.68 6.09
CA TYR A 724 24.44 -11.93 6.08
C TYR A 724 23.30 -11.87 5.06
N LEU A 725 22.80 -13.03 4.65
CA LEU A 725 21.59 -13.14 3.83
C LEU A 725 20.39 -13.50 4.70
N ASP A 726 19.42 -12.59 4.79
CA ASP A 726 18.14 -12.84 5.45
C ASP A 726 17.12 -13.48 4.49
N LEU A 727 16.72 -14.73 4.77
CA LEU A 727 15.68 -15.47 4.02
C LEU A 727 14.35 -15.57 4.78
N THR A 728 14.19 -14.81 5.86
CA THR A 728 13.01 -14.83 6.74
C THR A 728 11.99 -13.73 6.41
N ASN A 729 12.27 -12.93 5.37
CA ASN A 729 11.48 -11.77 4.90
C ASN A 729 11.44 -10.55 5.84
N HIS A 730 12.23 -10.51 6.92
CA HIS A 730 12.36 -9.33 7.79
C HIS A 730 13.36 -8.29 7.22
N ALA A 731 13.05 -7.72 6.05
CA ALA A 731 13.96 -6.81 5.34
C ALA A 731 14.40 -5.58 6.18
N ALA A 732 13.56 -5.09 7.10
CA ALA A 732 13.93 -3.98 7.98
C ALA A 732 15.13 -4.27 8.90
N ARG A 733 15.52 -5.54 9.12
CA ARG A 733 16.71 -5.88 9.92
C ARG A 733 18.00 -5.33 9.32
N TYR A 734 18.15 -5.27 7.99
CA TYR A 734 19.31 -4.63 7.37
C TYR A 734 19.40 -3.15 7.77
N TYR A 735 18.26 -2.48 7.88
CA TYR A 735 18.21 -1.11 8.39
C TYR A 735 18.59 -1.07 9.86
N PHE A 736 17.94 -1.85 10.72
CA PHE A 736 18.20 -1.85 12.17
C PHE A 736 19.62 -2.26 12.55
N LEU A 737 20.29 -3.08 11.75
CA LEU A 737 21.65 -3.56 12.01
C LEU A 737 22.72 -2.75 11.26
N ASN A 738 22.33 -1.80 10.41
CA ASN A 738 23.21 -1.04 9.52
C ASN A 738 24.07 -1.92 8.58
N LEU A 739 23.47 -2.98 8.02
CA LEU A 739 24.18 -3.93 7.15
C LEU A 739 23.70 -3.80 5.69
N PRO A 740 24.59 -4.04 4.70
CA PRO A 740 24.21 -3.98 3.30
C PRO A 740 23.38 -5.21 2.91
N ALA A 741 22.30 -4.98 2.16
CA ALA A 741 21.54 -6.06 1.54
C ALA A 741 22.41 -6.76 0.46
N PRO A 742 22.59 -8.09 0.51
CA PRO A 742 23.51 -8.80 -0.37
C PRO A 742 22.92 -9.15 -1.75
N LEU A 743 21.60 -9.23 -1.87
CA LEU A 743 20.90 -9.61 -3.10
C LEU A 743 20.06 -8.45 -3.64
N LEU A 744 19.63 -8.58 -4.90
CA LEU A 744 18.76 -7.60 -5.56
C LEU A 744 17.42 -7.40 -4.84
N GLU A 745 16.94 -8.39 -4.09
CA GLU A 745 15.76 -8.25 -3.24
C GLU A 745 16.15 -8.39 -1.78
N ALA A 746 15.81 -7.41 -0.96
CA ALA A 746 16.00 -7.49 0.49
C ALA A 746 15.01 -8.46 1.14
N ALA A 747 13.82 -8.62 0.55
CA ALA A 747 12.83 -9.63 0.94
C ALA A 747 12.59 -10.58 -0.23
N ILE A 748 12.92 -11.86 -0.04
CA ILE A 748 12.85 -12.87 -1.10
C ILE A 748 11.40 -13.15 -1.55
N TYR A 749 10.41 -12.79 -0.74
CA TYR A 749 9.02 -12.77 -1.17
C TYR A 749 8.79 -12.00 -2.49
N ASN A 750 9.59 -10.96 -2.78
CA ASN A 750 9.54 -10.17 -4.03
C ASN A 750 10.29 -10.79 -5.21
N ALA A 751 10.86 -12.00 -5.07
CA ALA A 751 11.55 -12.72 -6.14
C ALA A 751 10.79 -13.97 -6.65
N PRO A 752 9.49 -13.89 -7.02
CA PRO A 752 8.74 -15.07 -7.43
C PRO A 752 9.18 -15.66 -8.77
N SER A 753 9.81 -14.86 -9.63
CA SER A 753 10.26 -15.27 -10.98
C SER A 753 11.56 -16.08 -10.92
N THR A 754 11.60 -17.24 -11.58
CA THR A 754 12.82 -18.06 -11.66
C THR A 754 13.94 -17.31 -12.37
N ALA A 755 13.63 -16.54 -13.42
CA ALA A 755 14.63 -15.75 -14.15
C ALA A 755 15.31 -14.71 -13.25
N MET A 756 14.52 -14.08 -12.38
CA MET A 756 15.01 -13.11 -11.41
C MET A 756 15.88 -13.77 -10.34
N GLN A 757 15.47 -14.93 -9.81
CA GLN A 757 16.27 -15.72 -8.87
C GLN A 757 17.60 -16.16 -9.50
N GLN A 758 17.59 -16.62 -10.76
CA GLN A 758 18.80 -16.97 -11.50
C GLN A 758 19.72 -15.77 -11.69
N ARG A 759 19.18 -14.58 -12.03
CA ARG A 759 19.97 -13.35 -12.13
C ARG A 759 20.58 -12.94 -10.78
N MET A 760 19.82 -13.06 -9.69
CA MET A 760 20.33 -12.81 -8.34
C MET A 760 21.51 -13.72 -8.02
N LEU A 761 21.37 -15.02 -8.27
CA LEU A 761 22.43 -16.01 -8.06
C LEU A 761 23.63 -15.81 -9.00
N ALA A 762 23.40 -15.48 -10.27
CA ALA A 762 24.48 -15.21 -11.24
C ALA A 762 25.31 -13.99 -10.84
N ARG A 763 24.69 -12.98 -10.21
CA ARG A 763 25.39 -11.77 -9.76
C ARG A 763 26.33 -12.04 -8.59
N VAL A 764 25.89 -12.87 -7.64
CA VAL A 764 26.72 -13.24 -6.48
C VAL A 764 27.67 -14.40 -6.79
N GLY A 765 27.34 -15.24 -7.78
CA GLY A 765 28.13 -16.41 -8.15
C GLY A 765 28.34 -17.36 -6.96
N ASP A 766 29.60 -17.72 -6.72
CA ASP A 766 30.00 -18.50 -5.53
C ASP A 766 30.20 -17.63 -4.27
N ARG A 767 30.05 -16.30 -4.38
CA ARG A 767 30.23 -15.33 -3.27
C ARG A 767 28.93 -15.02 -2.55
N LEU A 768 28.09 -16.02 -2.31
CA LEU A 768 26.96 -15.84 -1.39
C LEU A 768 27.50 -15.48 0.01
N PRO A 769 26.75 -14.70 0.81
CA PRO A 769 27.16 -14.37 2.18
C PRO A 769 27.53 -15.63 2.99
N PRO A 770 28.54 -15.55 3.86
CA PRO A 770 29.03 -16.71 4.60
C PRO A 770 28.02 -17.22 5.64
N VAL A 771 27.07 -16.36 6.02
CA VAL A 771 26.02 -16.62 7.00
C VAL A 771 24.66 -16.27 6.39
N ILE A 772 23.70 -17.18 6.52
CA ILE A 772 22.35 -17.03 5.98
C ILE A 772 21.35 -17.30 7.11
N LEU A 773 20.49 -16.34 7.41
CA LEU A 773 19.42 -16.52 8.39
C LEU A 773 18.20 -17.14 7.71
N VAL A 774 17.76 -18.31 8.18
CA VAL A 774 16.65 -19.08 7.58
C VAL A 774 15.47 -19.29 8.51
N TRP A 775 15.65 -19.07 9.82
CA TRP A 775 14.59 -19.12 10.81
C TRP A 775 14.76 -18.06 11.89
N GLY A 776 13.69 -17.35 12.19
CA GLY A 776 13.58 -16.39 13.30
C GLY A 776 12.25 -15.65 13.24
N ASP A 777 11.16 -16.36 13.51
CA ASP A 777 9.77 -15.87 13.40
C ASP A 777 9.37 -15.40 11.98
N ASN A 778 9.72 -16.20 10.96
CA ASN A 778 9.62 -15.85 9.55
C ASN A 778 8.25 -15.29 9.13
N ILE A 779 8.28 -14.25 8.29
CA ILE A 779 7.08 -13.70 7.65
C ILE A 779 6.73 -14.58 6.44
N LEU A 780 5.64 -15.34 6.58
CA LEU A 780 5.05 -16.15 5.51
C LEU A 780 3.80 -15.45 4.95
N HIS A 781 3.95 -14.85 3.77
CA HIS A 781 2.83 -14.29 3.02
C HIS A 781 2.12 -15.37 2.17
N ASP A 782 1.27 -14.95 1.23
CA ASP A 782 0.51 -15.82 0.31
C ASP A 782 1.35 -16.71 -0.62
N GLY A 783 2.67 -16.50 -0.70
CA GLY A 783 3.61 -17.36 -1.42
C GLY A 783 4.05 -18.62 -0.67
N GLY A 784 3.75 -18.73 0.62
CA GLY A 784 4.21 -19.81 1.49
C GLY A 784 5.72 -19.75 1.77
N PRO A 785 6.32 -20.86 2.26
CA PRO A 785 7.73 -20.92 2.61
C PRO A 785 8.66 -20.85 1.39
N LEU A 786 9.94 -20.60 1.66
CA LEU A 786 10.98 -20.39 0.66
C LEU A 786 11.06 -21.47 -0.44
N PRO A 787 10.91 -22.78 -0.17
CA PRO A 787 10.99 -23.80 -1.22
C PRO A 787 9.90 -23.70 -2.30
N LEU A 788 8.78 -23.05 -1.96
CA LEU A 788 7.66 -22.81 -2.88
C LEU A 788 7.79 -21.44 -3.56
N ARG A 789 8.15 -20.40 -2.81
CA ARG A 789 8.21 -19.03 -3.35
C ARG A 789 9.50 -18.74 -4.14
N ALA A 790 10.64 -19.25 -3.68
CA ALA A 790 11.96 -18.99 -4.27
C ALA A 790 12.85 -20.25 -4.27
N ASN A 791 12.35 -21.29 -4.94
CA ASN A 791 12.95 -22.63 -4.97
C ASN A 791 14.43 -22.64 -5.39
N THR A 792 14.82 -21.81 -6.37
CA THR A 792 16.20 -21.80 -6.90
C THR A 792 17.20 -21.35 -5.83
N ILE A 793 16.84 -20.29 -5.10
CA ILE A 793 17.65 -19.76 -3.98
C ILE A 793 17.68 -20.78 -2.85
N TYR A 794 16.51 -21.30 -2.47
CA TYR A 794 16.38 -22.35 -1.44
C TYR A 794 17.29 -23.54 -1.72
N ARG A 795 17.23 -24.14 -2.92
CA ARG A 795 18.04 -25.32 -3.27
C ARG A 795 19.53 -25.02 -3.21
N ARG A 796 19.96 -23.84 -3.71
CA ARG A 796 21.35 -23.42 -3.67
C ARG A 796 21.88 -23.34 -2.24
N VAL A 797 21.12 -22.74 -1.32
CA VAL A 797 21.57 -22.57 0.07
C VAL A 797 21.47 -23.87 0.87
N ALA A 798 20.38 -24.63 0.71
CA ALA A 798 20.16 -25.87 1.46
C ALA A 798 21.18 -26.96 1.13
N LEU A 799 21.67 -27.02 -0.12
CA LEU A 799 22.65 -28.01 -0.56
C LEU A 799 24.12 -27.60 -0.32
N SER A 800 24.40 -26.31 -0.13
CA SER A 800 25.78 -25.79 -0.09
C SER A 800 26.25 -25.33 1.29
N TYR A 801 25.35 -25.22 2.26
CA TYR A 801 25.63 -24.69 3.60
C TYR A 801 25.26 -25.70 4.69
N GLN A 802 25.87 -25.56 5.87
CA GLN A 802 25.56 -26.38 7.04
C GLN A 802 24.63 -25.60 7.99
N PRO A 803 23.49 -26.19 8.41
CA PRO A 803 22.58 -25.55 9.35
C PRO A 803 23.14 -25.60 10.78
N ILE A 804 23.04 -24.49 11.50
CA ILE A 804 23.35 -24.37 12.92
C ILE A 804 22.23 -23.63 13.65
N LYS A 805 22.02 -23.94 14.92
CA LYS A 805 21.12 -23.21 15.81
C LYS A 805 21.92 -22.31 16.75
N ARG A 806 21.46 -21.07 16.93
CA ARG A 806 22.02 -20.09 17.87
C ARG A 806 20.88 -19.28 18.48
N GLY A 807 20.68 -19.43 19.78
CA GLY A 807 19.52 -18.86 20.46
C GLY A 807 18.22 -19.29 19.78
N ARG A 808 17.36 -18.32 19.45
CA ARG A 808 16.10 -18.59 18.72
C ARG A 808 16.26 -18.77 17.20
N PHE A 809 17.44 -18.52 16.65
CA PHE A 809 17.66 -18.47 15.20
C PHE A 809 18.24 -19.76 14.64
N ILE A 810 17.90 -20.05 13.38
CA ILE A 810 18.60 -21.07 12.58
C ILE A 810 19.35 -20.35 11.46
N PHE A 811 20.66 -20.56 11.42
CA PHE A 811 21.55 -20.06 10.40
C PHE A 811 22.03 -21.20 9.50
N LEU A 812 22.27 -20.90 8.22
CA LEU A 812 23.10 -21.72 7.36
C LEU A 812 24.46 -21.04 7.24
N VAL A 813 25.54 -21.77 7.51
CA VAL A 813 26.91 -21.26 7.50
C VAL A 813 27.75 -22.03 6.49
N GLN A 814 28.68 -21.34 5.82
CA GLN A 814 29.57 -21.97 4.85
C GLN A 814 30.35 -23.14 5.48
N PRO A 815 30.60 -24.23 4.73
CA PRO A 815 31.18 -25.46 5.28
C PRO A 815 32.55 -25.30 5.94
N ASP A 816 33.37 -24.37 5.49
CA ASP A 816 34.68 -24.03 6.05
C ASP A 816 34.56 -23.41 7.46
N ARG A 817 33.63 -22.45 7.63
CA ARG A 817 33.35 -21.79 8.91
C ARG A 817 32.57 -22.70 9.87
N ALA A 818 31.69 -23.55 9.32
CA ALA A 818 30.92 -24.50 10.13
C ALA A 818 31.78 -25.60 10.78
N ARG A 819 33.00 -25.88 10.28
CA ARG A 819 33.91 -26.88 10.88
C ARG A 819 34.29 -26.58 12.32
N THR A 820 34.40 -25.30 12.67
CA THR A 820 34.80 -24.84 14.01
C THR A 820 33.60 -24.50 14.90
N LEU A 821 32.37 -24.60 14.37
CA LEU A 821 31.15 -24.23 15.08
C LEU A 821 30.30 -25.47 15.36
N PRO A 822 29.82 -25.66 16.60
CA PRO A 822 28.90 -26.77 16.88
C PRO A 822 27.53 -26.50 16.24
N THR A 823 26.91 -27.54 15.66
CA THR A 823 25.55 -27.51 15.06
C THR A 823 24.52 -26.96 16.04
N ILE A 824 24.57 -27.42 17.28
CA ILE A 824 23.87 -26.88 18.45
C ILE A 824 24.92 -26.69 19.54
N PRO A 825 24.97 -25.58 20.30
CA PRO A 825 25.98 -25.36 21.34
C PRO A 825 26.09 -26.52 22.37
N GLN A 826 27.26 -26.76 22.94
CA GLN A 826 27.46 -27.81 23.96
C GLN A 826 26.80 -27.49 25.31
N LEU A 827 26.73 -26.20 25.61
CA LEU A 827 25.97 -25.60 26.71
C LEU A 827 24.95 -24.68 26.06
N GLU A 828 23.68 -24.99 26.22
CA GLU A 828 22.61 -24.19 25.63
C GLU A 828 21.51 -23.95 26.66
N GLN A 829 21.14 -22.69 26.82
CA GLN A 829 19.97 -22.30 27.58
C GLN A 829 18.73 -22.52 26.72
N VAL A 830 17.85 -23.42 27.14
CA VAL A 830 16.69 -23.88 26.38
C VAL A 830 15.41 -23.47 27.11
N PRO A 831 14.46 -22.82 26.43
CA PRO A 831 13.19 -22.46 27.03
C PRO A 831 12.25 -23.66 27.22
N LEU A 832 11.43 -23.58 28.28
CA LEU A 832 10.43 -24.58 28.63
C LEU A 832 9.06 -24.20 28.03
N ALA A 833 8.25 -25.19 27.64
CA ALA A 833 6.93 -24.96 27.07
C ALA A 833 5.96 -24.29 28.10
N PRO A 834 5.05 -23.39 27.67
CA PRO A 834 4.04 -22.79 28.56
C PRO A 834 3.12 -23.84 29.20
N LYS A 835 2.70 -23.62 30.45
CA LYS A 835 1.99 -24.60 31.31
C LYS A 835 0.57 -24.96 30.82
N ASP A 836 0.02 -24.15 29.95
CA ASP A 836 -1.28 -24.21 29.29
C ASP A 836 -1.28 -25.07 28.01
N ASP A 837 -0.12 -25.58 27.60
CA ASP A 837 -0.02 -26.57 26.53
C ASP A 837 -0.59 -27.94 26.99
N ALA A 838 -1.46 -28.54 26.18
CA ALA A 838 -2.09 -29.84 26.44
C ALA A 838 -1.06 -30.96 26.71
N ALA A 839 0.18 -30.79 26.23
CA ALA A 839 1.30 -31.68 26.50
C ALA A 839 1.67 -31.82 27.99
N TRP A 840 1.36 -30.82 28.84
CA TRP A 840 1.63 -30.89 30.29
C TRP A 840 0.73 -31.90 31.03
N GLY A 841 -0.41 -32.27 30.44
CA GLY A 841 -1.39 -33.20 31.04
C GLY A 841 -0.83 -34.59 31.36
N THR A 842 0.25 -35.02 30.68
CA THR A 842 0.91 -36.33 30.89
C THR A 842 2.22 -36.27 31.69
N VAL A 843 2.71 -35.06 32.01
CA VAL A 843 4.01 -34.83 32.68
C VAL A 843 3.88 -34.79 34.21
N THR A 844 2.66 -34.66 34.72
CA THR A 844 2.36 -34.37 36.13
C THR A 844 2.58 -35.53 37.13
N ALA A 845 3.25 -36.62 36.72
CA ALA A 845 3.59 -37.76 37.60
C ALA A 845 5.09 -38.14 37.65
N GLY A 846 6.03 -37.41 37.02
CA GLY A 846 7.44 -37.83 36.97
C GLY A 846 8.48 -36.73 36.80
N ASN A 847 9.76 -37.14 36.82
CA ASN A 847 10.97 -36.31 36.62
C ASN A 847 11.11 -35.79 35.18
N GLY A 848 10.10 -35.08 34.67
CA GLY A 848 9.99 -34.66 33.28
C GLY A 848 9.92 -33.14 33.11
N LEU A 849 10.52 -32.63 32.03
CA LEU A 849 10.39 -31.24 31.58
C LEU A 849 10.04 -31.20 30.09
N VAL A 850 9.06 -30.38 29.71
CA VAL A 850 8.68 -30.17 28.31
C VAL A 850 9.45 -28.97 27.77
N LEU A 851 10.24 -29.20 26.73
CA LEU A 851 10.95 -28.13 26.04
C LEU A 851 9.99 -27.41 25.08
N GLU A 852 10.15 -26.09 24.95
CA GLU A 852 9.38 -25.31 23.97
C GLU A 852 9.71 -25.75 22.54
N ASP A 853 10.97 -26.10 22.28
CA ASP A 853 11.45 -26.56 20.98
C ASP A 853 12.02 -27.98 21.08
N PRO A 854 11.32 -29.01 20.56
CA PRO A 854 11.78 -30.40 20.63
C PRO A 854 13.08 -30.65 19.85
N ILE A 855 13.53 -29.71 19.02
CA ILE A 855 14.78 -29.88 18.25
C ILE A 855 16.02 -30.02 19.15
N HIS A 856 16.00 -29.46 20.35
CA HIS A 856 17.10 -29.58 21.30
C HIS A 856 17.28 -31.03 21.78
N LEU A 857 16.22 -31.85 21.71
CA LEU A 857 16.27 -33.26 22.09
C LEU A 857 17.10 -34.10 21.12
N LEU A 858 17.16 -33.71 19.85
CA LEU A 858 17.99 -34.38 18.85
C LEU A 858 19.49 -34.18 19.12
N ALA A 859 19.84 -33.13 19.87
CA ALA A 859 21.22 -32.83 20.23
C ALA A 859 21.69 -33.49 21.53
N VAL A 860 20.81 -34.11 22.33
CA VAL A 860 21.16 -34.72 23.62
C VAL A 860 20.91 -36.24 23.62
N ALA A 861 21.51 -36.95 24.56
CA ALA A 861 21.40 -38.39 24.73
C ALA A 861 21.18 -38.76 26.21
N PRO A 862 20.64 -39.97 26.52
CA PRO A 862 20.67 -40.48 27.88
C PRO A 862 22.12 -40.51 28.40
N GLY A 863 22.34 -39.96 29.60
CA GLY A 863 23.68 -39.75 30.18
C GLY A 863 24.17 -38.30 30.15
N ASP A 864 23.67 -37.46 29.23
CA ASP A 864 23.94 -36.01 29.24
C ASP A 864 23.35 -35.33 30.49
N SER A 865 23.77 -34.10 30.78
CA SER A 865 23.34 -33.37 31.98
C SER A 865 22.34 -32.26 31.67
N ILE A 866 21.34 -32.09 32.52
CA ILE A 866 20.46 -30.92 32.57
C ILE A 866 20.75 -30.15 33.86
N VAL A 867 21.08 -28.87 33.74
CA VAL A 867 21.24 -27.95 34.87
C VAL A 867 19.94 -27.18 35.04
N LEU A 868 19.32 -27.37 36.19
CA LEU A 868 18.07 -26.74 36.57
C LEU A 868 18.33 -25.31 37.10
N PRO A 869 17.32 -24.42 37.10
CA PRO A 869 17.49 -23.03 37.54
C PRO A 869 17.88 -22.86 39.01
N ASP A 870 17.72 -23.90 39.82
CA ASP A 870 18.21 -23.95 41.20
C ASP A 870 19.71 -24.29 41.31
N GLY A 871 20.40 -24.43 40.17
CA GLY A 871 21.82 -24.78 40.06
C GLY A 871 22.10 -26.27 40.14
N SER A 872 21.09 -27.13 40.37
CA SER A 872 21.30 -28.57 40.44
C SER A 872 21.49 -29.19 39.05
N SER A 873 22.52 -30.02 38.90
CA SER A 873 22.80 -30.77 37.68
C SER A 873 22.29 -32.20 37.80
N ARG A 874 21.54 -32.68 36.81
CA ARG A 874 20.94 -34.03 36.79
C ARG A 874 21.23 -34.74 35.49
N SER A 875 21.35 -36.06 35.51
CA SER A 875 21.56 -36.85 34.30
C SER A 875 20.23 -37.10 33.57
N ILE A 876 20.23 -36.98 32.25
CA ILE A 876 19.09 -37.26 31.38
C ILE A 876 18.92 -38.78 31.31
N ALA A 877 17.76 -39.27 31.73
CA ALA A 877 17.42 -40.70 31.77
C ALA A 877 16.73 -41.17 30.48
N GLY A 878 16.07 -40.27 29.75
CA GLY A 878 15.38 -40.60 28.50
C GLY A 878 14.60 -39.42 27.94
N MET A 879 14.09 -39.57 26.72
CA MET A 879 13.35 -38.51 26.02
C MET A 879 12.14 -39.12 25.30
N GLN A 880 11.02 -38.42 25.30
CA GLN A 880 9.80 -38.84 24.59
C GLN A 880 9.01 -37.62 24.12
N GLY A 881 8.75 -37.52 22.82
CA GLY A 881 8.11 -36.32 22.24
C GLY A 881 8.95 -35.07 22.53
N ALA A 882 8.34 -34.02 23.07
CA ALA A 882 9.02 -32.81 23.54
C ALA A 882 9.53 -32.88 25.00
N THR A 883 9.44 -34.06 25.64
CA THR A 883 9.72 -34.22 27.08
C THR A 883 11.10 -34.82 27.33
N ILE A 884 11.93 -34.17 28.14
CA ILE A 884 13.13 -34.74 28.77
C ILE A 884 12.74 -35.38 30.09
N ARG A 885 13.20 -36.61 30.33
CA ARG A 885 13.19 -37.24 31.66
C ARG A 885 14.60 -37.29 32.25
N PHE A 886 14.73 -36.99 33.54
CA PHE A 886 16.02 -36.96 34.24
C PHE A 886 16.03 -37.76 35.56
N SER A 887 17.21 -38.10 36.04
CA SER A 887 17.43 -38.85 37.29
C SER A 887 17.21 -37.99 38.54
N GLY A 888 16.76 -38.58 39.65
CA GLY A 888 16.62 -37.92 40.96
C GLY A 888 15.17 -37.67 41.41
N PRO A 889 14.91 -36.85 42.46
CA PRO A 889 13.55 -36.59 42.94
C PRO A 889 12.76 -35.65 42.00
N PRO A 890 11.42 -35.78 41.90
CA PRO A 890 10.60 -34.94 41.02
C PRO A 890 10.63 -33.46 41.44
N VAL A 891 10.60 -32.57 40.44
CA VAL A 891 10.55 -31.12 40.67
C VAL A 891 9.15 -30.74 41.17
N ARG A 892 9.08 -29.93 42.22
CA ARG A 892 7.77 -29.51 42.78
C ARG A 892 7.02 -28.65 41.77
N LYS A 893 5.70 -28.84 41.67
CA LYS A 893 4.82 -28.07 40.77
C LYS A 893 4.91 -26.55 40.96
N SER A 894 5.21 -26.06 42.16
CA SER A 894 5.39 -24.64 42.46
C SER A 894 6.71 -24.06 41.91
N GLN A 895 7.77 -24.86 41.82
CA GLN A 895 9.05 -24.46 41.23
C GLN A 895 8.96 -24.44 39.70
N LEU A 896 8.31 -25.45 39.11
CA LEU A 896 8.09 -25.52 37.66
C LEU A 896 7.35 -24.30 37.11
N SER A 897 6.42 -23.71 37.85
CA SER A 897 5.70 -22.50 37.44
C SER A 897 6.56 -21.23 37.38
N GLN A 898 7.75 -21.23 37.97
CA GLN A 898 8.65 -20.08 37.99
C GLN A 898 9.78 -20.21 36.96
N TRP A 899 10.04 -21.43 36.48
CA TRP A 899 11.13 -21.71 35.57
C TRP A 899 10.75 -21.39 34.14
N ARG A 900 11.58 -20.58 33.46
CA ARG A 900 11.40 -20.24 32.05
C ARG A 900 12.38 -20.94 31.12
N THR A 901 13.55 -21.32 31.63
CA THR A 901 14.63 -21.95 30.86
C THR A 901 15.35 -22.98 31.71
N VAL A 902 16.07 -23.89 31.06
CA VAL A 902 17.02 -24.84 31.64
C VAL A 902 18.30 -24.84 30.82
N VAL A 903 19.41 -25.34 31.36
CA VAL A 903 20.64 -25.48 30.57
C VAL A 903 20.88 -26.95 30.25
N LEU A 904 20.95 -27.28 28.97
CA LEU A 904 21.38 -28.59 28.52
C LEU A 904 22.90 -28.60 28.37
N LYS A 905 23.56 -29.60 28.95
CA LYS A 905 25.00 -29.79 28.92
C LYS A 905 25.32 -31.18 28.39
N ARG A 906 25.98 -31.22 27.25
CA ARG A 906 26.45 -32.48 26.65
C ARG A 906 27.79 -32.91 27.20
N THR A 907 27.99 -34.22 27.33
CA THR A 907 29.28 -34.80 27.74
C THR A 907 30.23 -35.00 26.56
N GLU A 908 29.71 -35.29 25.36
CA GLU A 908 30.51 -35.54 24.15
C GLU A 908 29.94 -34.83 22.88
N PRO A 909 30.75 -34.64 21.82
CA PRO A 909 30.27 -34.19 20.51
C PRO A 909 29.29 -35.17 19.86
N LEU A 910 28.41 -34.67 18.99
CA LEU A 910 27.48 -35.52 18.24
C LEU A 910 28.22 -36.48 17.30
N SER A 911 27.78 -37.75 17.27
CA SER A 911 28.22 -38.70 16.24
C SER A 911 27.86 -38.18 14.84
N PRO A 912 28.60 -38.58 13.78
CA PRO A 912 28.30 -38.13 12.41
C PRO A 912 26.86 -38.39 11.96
N SER A 913 26.26 -39.52 12.38
CA SER A 913 24.87 -39.86 12.06
C SER A 913 23.86 -38.94 12.77
N LYS A 914 24.01 -38.72 14.09
CA LYS A 914 23.14 -37.80 14.86
C LYS A 914 23.31 -36.35 14.41
N LYS A 915 24.53 -35.95 14.02
CA LYS A 915 24.80 -34.64 13.44
C LYS A 915 23.98 -34.45 12.15
N ALA A 916 24.07 -35.39 11.21
CA ALA A 916 23.31 -35.33 9.96
C ALA A 916 21.78 -35.34 10.19
N GLU A 917 21.29 -36.09 11.17
CA GLU A 917 19.87 -36.10 11.56
C GLU A 917 19.43 -34.73 12.11
N THR A 918 20.23 -34.15 13.02
CA THR A 918 19.96 -32.82 13.60
C THR A 918 19.95 -31.75 12.51
N GLU A 919 20.91 -31.80 11.57
CA GLU A 919 20.96 -30.87 10.45
C GLU A 919 19.73 -30.96 9.55
N ARG A 920 19.27 -32.18 9.23
CA ARG A 920 18.02 -32.40 8.46
C ARG A 920 16.78 -31.89 9.22
N ALA A 921 16.73 -32.06 10.53
CA ALA A 921 15.65 -31.54 11.35
C ALA A 921 15.61 -30.00 11.38
N LEU A 922 16.78 -29.35 11.45
CA LEU A 922 16.89 -27.89 11.35
C LEU A 922 16.41 -27.36 10.00
N LEU A 923 16.82 -28.01 8.91
CA LEU A 923 16.35 -27.67 7.56
C LEU A 923 14.84 -27.89 7.41
N SER A 924 14.32 -29.00 7.93
CA SER A 924 12.89 -29.29 7.94
C SER A 924 12.11 -28.23 8.71
N LYS A 925 12.59 -27.81 9.89
CA LYS A 925 11.97 -26.72 10.66
C LYS A 925 11.98 -25.39 9.89
N ALA A 926 13.08 -25.07 9.22
CA ALA A 926 13.22 -23.79 8.50
C ALA A 926 12.41 -23.72 7.20
N PHE A 927 12.22 -24.85 6.50
CA PHE A 927 11.77 -24.83 5.11
C PHE A 927 10.55 -25.72 4.79
N LYS A 928 10.26 -26.77 5.57
CA LYS A 928 9.21 -27.73 5.21
C LYS A 928 7.84 -27.03 5.16
N PRO A 929 7.12 -27.05 4.02
CA PRO A 929 5.73 -26.59 4.00
C PRO A 929 4.85 -27.55 4.80
N GLU A 930 3.94 -27.01 5.61
CA GLU A 930 3.00 -27.82 6.39
C GLU A 930 2.03 -28.59 5.46
N VAL A 931 1.43 -27.89 4.49
CA VAL A 931 0.49 -28.43 3.49
C VAL A 931 0.63 -27.65 2.19
N LEU A 932 0.65 -28.33 1.04
CA LEU A 932 0.75 -27.69 -0.29
C LEU A 932 -0.59 -27.16 -0.83
N GLY A 933 -1.71 -27.50 -0.20
CA GLY A 933 -3.05 -27.21 -0.71
C GLY A 933 -3.22 -27.77 -2.13
N LYS A 934 -3.81 -26.99 -3.03
CA LYS A 934 -4.06 -27.36 -4.43
C LYS A 934 -2.95 -26.93 -5.40
N ILE A 935 -1.74 -26.62 -4.92
CA ILE A 935 -0.61 -26.31 -5.81
C ILE A 935 -0.40 -27.43 -6.86
N PRO A 936 -0.45 -28.74 -6.50
CA PRO A 936 -0.31 -29.80 -7.51
C PRO A 936 -1.39 -29.79 -8.59
N VAL A 937 -2.63 -29.42 -8.23
CA VAL A 937 -3.75 -29.26 -9.18
C VAL A 937 -3.51 -28.06 -10.09
N ALA A 938 -3.16 -26.90 -9.50
CA ALA A 938 -2.93 -25.66 -10.24
C ALA A 938 -1.83 -25.80 -11.31
N TRP A 939 -0.71 -26.42 -10.93
CA TRP A 939 0.40 -26.67 -11.87
C TRP A 939 0.09 -27.81 -12.84
N GLY A 940 -0.62 -28.85 -12.41
CA GLY A 940 -1.07 -29.92 -13.29
C GLY A 940 -2.00 -29.44 -14.41
N HIS A 941 -2.95 -28.55 -14.10
CA HIS A 941 -3.80 -27.87 -15.09
C HIS A 941 -3.02 -26.94 -16.04
N SER A 942 -1.81 -26.55 -15.66
CA SER A 942 -0.89 -25.71 -16.43
C SER A 942 0.27 -26.49 -17.04
N LEU A 943 0.18 -27.82 -17.13
CA LEU A 943 1.25 -28.65 -17.64
C LEU A 943 1.68 -28.22 -19.04
N ALA A 944 0.74 -27.84 -19.92
CA ALA A 944 1.06 -27.38 -21.27
C ALA A 944 1.99 -26.16 -21.31
N SER A 945 1.77 -25.16 -20.43
CA SER A 945 2.63 -23.98 -20.32
C SER A 945 3.93 -24.25 -19.56
N LEU A 946 3.94 -25.23 -18.65
CA LEU A 946 5.10 -25.56 -17.82
C LEU A 946 6.02 -26.63 -18.44
N GLN A 947 5.54 -27.43 -19.39
CA GLN A 947 6.28 -28.50 -20.04
C GLN A 947 7.65 -28.06 -20.60
N PRO A 948 7.80 -26.88 -21.23
CA PRO A 948 9.10 -26.41 -21.72
C PRO A 948 10.17 -26.31 -20.62
N ARG A 949 9.75 -26.16 -19.35
CA ARG A 949 10.60 -26.02 -18.15
C ARG A 949 10.83 -27.34 -17.41
N LEU A 950 10.27 -28.44 -17.91
CA LEU A 950 10.43 -29.77 -17.35
C LEU A 950 11.35 -30.62 -18.22
N ALA A 951 12.20 -31.43 -17.59
CA ALA A 951 12.94 -32.52 -18.23
C ALA A 951 12.59 -33.83 -17.53
N SER A 952 12.20 -34.86 -18.29
CA SER A 952 11.84 -36.16 -17.71
C SER A 952 13.06 -36.84 -17.12
N THR A 953 12.86 -37.51 -15.98
CA THR A 953 13.89 -38.26 -15.23
C THR A 953 13.54 -39.74 -15.09
N GLY A 954 12.29 -40.13 -15.36
CA GLY A 954 11.87 -41.53 -15.31
C GLY A 954 10.35 -41.69 -15.34
N LYS A 955 9.87 -42.92 -15.50
CA LYS A 955 8.45 -43.29 -15.41
C LYS A 955 8.29 -44.55 -14.55
N ALA A 956 7.26 -44.58 -13.71
CA ALA A 956 6.96 -45.72 -12.85
C ALA A 956 5.55 -46.27 -13.12
N ALA A 957 5.30 -47.49 -12.65
CA ALA A 957 3.95 -48.00 -12.50
C ALA A 957 3.42 -47.69 -11.08
N ALA A 958 2.12 -47.42 -10.98
CA ALA A 958 1.42 -47.35 -9.70
C ALA A 958 0.46 -48.54 -9.56
N VAL A 959 0.47 -49.17 -8.40
CA VAL A 959 -0.54 -50.15 -7.99
C VAL A 959 -1.52 -49.43 -7.07
N THR A 960 -2.77 -49.27 -7.53
CA THR A 960 -3.78 -48.54 -6.75
C THR A 960 -4.71 -49.49 -6.01
N THR A 961 -5.06 -49.12 -4.77
CA THR A 961 -6.06 -49.73 -3.89
C THR A 961 -7.17 -48.71 -3.63
N LYS A 962 -8.26 -49.10 -2.95
CA LYS A 962 -9.39 -48.19 -2.67
C LYS A 962 -8.98 -46.85 -2.04
N THR A 963 -7.97 -46.85 -1.16
CA THR A 963 -7.59 -45.68 -0.34
C THR A 963 -6.12 -45.27 -0.47
N SER A 964 -5.31 -46.02 -1.22
CA SER A 964 -3.88 -45.72 -1.40
C SER A 964 -3.33 -46.20 -2.75
N ALA A 965 -2.26 -45.58 -3.24
CA ALA A 965 -1.50 -46.04 -4.40
C ALA A 965 -0.03 -46.21 -4.03
N GLN A 966 0.56 -47.33 -4.41
CA GLN A 966 1.98 -47.65 -4.22
C GLN A 966 2.74 -47.48 -5.53
N ILE A 967 3.91 -46.85 -5.48
CA ILE A 967 4.76 -46.54 -6.63
C ILE A 967 6.13 -47.17 -6.37
N ASP A 968 6.54 -48.08 -7.25
CA ASP A 968 7.88 -48.69 -7.18
C ASP A 968 8.90 -47.75 -7.84
N THR A 969 9.81 -47.20 -7.05
CA THR A 969 10.87 -46.29 -7.50
C THR A 969 12.24 -46.96 -7.61
N LYS A 970 12.36 -48.20 -7.13
CA LYS A 970 13.63 -48.94 -7.09
C LYS A 970 14.32 -49.05 -8.46
N PRO A 971 13.60 -49.28 -9.59
CA PRO A 971 14.22 -49.38 -10.92
C PRO A 971 14.75 -48.06 -11.49
N LEU A 972 14.35 -46.90 -10.95
CA LEU A 972 14.54 -45.60 -11.58
C LEU A 972 15.81 -44.86 -11.17
N HIS A 973 16.61 -45.41 -10.24
CA HIS A 973 17.84 -44.79 -9.73
C HIS A 973 17.70 -43.28 -9.43
N LEU A 974 16.55 -42.87 -8.90
CA LEU A 974 16.23 -41.46 -8.66
C LEU A 974 17.07 -40.91 -7.52
N LYS A 975 17.70 -39.76 -7.75
CA LYS A 975 18.26 -38.91 -6.70
C LYS A 975 17.32 -37.75 -6.44
N GLY A 976 17.04 -37.45 -5.18
CA GLY A 976 16.15 -36.35 -4.81
C GLY A 976 16.73 -34.97 -5.11
N SER A 977 18.05 -34.83 -5.10
CA SER A 977 18.76 -33.63 -5.57
C SER A 977 18.64 -33.41 -7.08
N GLU A 978 18.26 -34.41 -7.87
CA GLU A 978 18.13 -34.31 -9.33
C GLU A 978 16.67 -34.42 -9.81
N THR A 979 15.75 -34.85 -8.94
CA THR A 979 14.33 -35.04 -9.25
C THR A 979 13.49 -34.00 -8.50
N SER A 980 12.82 -33.10 -9.22
CA SER A 980 12.05 -32.00 -8.63
C SER A 980 10.57 -32.30 -8.45
N PHE A 981 9.97 -33.07 -9.37
CA PHE A 981 8.53 -33.27 -9.41
C PHE A 981 8.12 -34.72 -9.64
N LEU A 982 6.94 -35.02 -9.12
CA LEU A 982 6.14 -36.21 -9.43
C LEU A 982 4.88 -35.76 -10.17
N ARG A 983 4.68 -36.23 -11.40
CA ARG A 983 3.43 -36.10 -12.14
C ARG A 983 2.63 -37.38 -12.01
N VAL A 984 1.34 -37.24 -11.73
CA VAL A 984 0.37 -38.34 -11.77
C VAL A 984 -0.94 -37.87 -12.37
N ASP A 985 -1.66 -38.78 -13.02
CA ASP A 985 -3.07 -38.57 -13.35
C ASP A 985 -3.92 -39.19 -12.23
N PHE A 986 -4.69 -38.34 -11.55
CA PHE A 986 -5.53 -38.70 -10.42
C PHE A 986 -6.99 -38.71 -10.81
N SER A 987 -7.73 -39.73 -10.39
CA SER A 987 -9.18 -39.73 -10.45
C SER A 987 -9.80 -40.29 -9.18
N CYS A 988 -10.85 -39.62 -8.72
CA CYS A 988 -11.67 -39.96 -7.59
C CYS A 988 -13.07 -40.35 -8.05
N ALA A 989 -13.52 -41.54 -7.69
CA ALA A 989 -14.91 -41.95 -7.83
C ALA A 989 -15.72 -41.35 -6.67
N SER A 990 -16.66 -40.45 -6.97
CA SER A 990 -17.60 -39.88 -5.99
C SER A 990 -18.94 -39.55 -6.65
N GLY A 991 -20.03 -39.49 -5.86
CA GLY A 991 -21.33 -38.99 -6.30
C GLY A 991 -21.42 -37.45 -6.36
N THR A 992 -20.38 -36.74 -5.92
CA THR A 992 -20.31 -35.27 -6.00
C THR A 992 -19.69 -34.84 -7.33
N ARG A 993 -20.16 -33.70 -7.86
CA ARG A 993 -19.72 -33.19 -9.17
C ARG A 993 -18.25 -32.75 -9.19
N PHE A 994 -17.63 -32.50 -8.03
CA PHE A 994 -16.25 -32.02 -7.87
C PHE A 994 -15.62 -32.54 -6.55
N PRO A 995 -15.23 -33.82 -6.47
CA PRO A 995 -14.62 -34.34 -5.24
C PRO A 995 -13.24 -33.74 -5.01
N GLN A 996 -13.00 -33.29 -3.77
CA GLN A 996 -11.69 -32.88 -3.28
C GLN A 996 -11.25 -33.89 -2.22
N GLN A 997 -10.02 -34.35 -2.30
CA GLN A 997 -9.46 -35.32 -1.36
C GLN A 997 -8.10 -34.86 -0.87
N ASP A 998 -7.93 -34.77 0.45
CA ASP A 998 -6.62 -34.55 1.04
C ASP A 998 -5.82 -35.85 1.02
N LEU A 999 -4.60 -35.76 0.49
CA LEU A 999 -3.67 -36.85 0.27
C LEU A 999 -2.34 -36.56 0.95
N VAL A 1000 -1.67 -37.64 1.31
CA VAL A 1000 -0.28 -37.62 1.79
C VAL A 1000 0.56 -38.49 0.88
N LEU A 1001 1.61 -37.90 0.34
CA LEU A 1001 2.69 -38.60 -0.35
C LEU A 1001 3.80 -38.88 0.67
N SER A 1002 4.17 -40.15 0.84
CA SER A 1002 5.26 -40.58 1.71
C SER A 1002 6.29 -41.40 0.91
N TRP A 1003 7.55 -41.38 1.35
CA TRP A 1003 8.63 -42.18 0.72
C TRP A 1003 9.50 -42.90 1.76
N VAL A 1004 10.03 -44.04 1.35
CA VAL A 1004 10.90 -44.89 2.19
C VAL A 1004 12.33 -44.88 1.66
N GLU A 1005 13.28 -44.68 2.55
CA GLU A 1005 14.72 -44.82 2.30
C GLU A 1005 15.24 -46.17 2.80
N LYS A 1006 16.32 -46.64 2.19
CA LYS A 1006 17.00 -47.91 2.53
C LYS A 1006 17.48 -48.01 3.99
N VAL A 1007 17.69 -46.88 4.67
CA VAL A 1007 18.13 -46.83 6.08
C VAL A 1007 16.92 -46.57 6.99
N LYS A 1008 16.42 -47.63 7.65
CA LYS A 1008 15.33 -47.54 8.64
C LYS A 1008 15.85 -46.91 9.93
N ASP A 1009 15.32 -45.75 10.28
CA ASP A 1009 15.43 -45.19 11.63
C ASP A 1009 14.02 -44.83 12.15
N PRO A 1010 13.53 -45.46 13.23
CA PRO A 1010 12.16 -45.31 13.75
C PRO A 1010 11.82 -43.92 14.32
N GLN A 1011 12.79 -43.00 14.49
CA GLN A 1011 12.55 -41.68 15.09
C GLN A 1011 12.53 -40.50 14.09
N ARG A 1012 12.61 -40.75 12.78
CA ARG A 1012 12.76 -39.69 11.76
C ARG A 1012 11.54 -38.76 11.63
N ALA A 1013 11.84 -37.49 11.42
CA ALA A 1013 10.91 -36.47 10.93
C ALA A 1013 10.15 -36.95 9.67
N GLU A 1014 8.85 -36.68 9.61
CA GLU A 1014 7.93 -37.12 8.55
C GLU A 1014 8.49 -36.91 7.12
N ASN A 1015 8.92 -38.00 6.47
CA ASN A 1015 9.23 -38.09 5.03
C ASN A 1015 7.94 -38.09 4.21
N SER A 1016 7.21 -36.98 4.29
CA SER A 1016 5.92 -36.85 3.63
C SER A 1016 5.59 -35.41 3.23
N ILE A 1017 4.69 -35.31 2.26
CA ILE A 1017 4.12 -34.07 1.74
C ILE A 1017 2.59 -34.23 1.74
N ARG A 1018 1.89 -33.25 2.32
CA ARG A 1018 0.42 -33.21 2.37
C ARG A 1018 -0.11 -32.24 1.31
N PHE A 1019 -1.15 -32.62 0.58
CA PHE A 1019 -1.76 -31.78 -0.47
C PHE A 1019 -3.21 -32.16 -0.74
N THR A 1020 -3.95 -31.27 -1.39
CA THR A 1020 -5.34 -31.50 -1.80
C THR A 1020 -5.37 -31.83 -3.30
N ALA A 1021 -6.01 -32.94 -3.65
CA ALA A 1021 -6.13 -33.43 -5.02
C ALA A 1021 -7.53 -33.20 -5.60
N GLU A 1022 -7.58 -33.02 -6.92
CA GLU A 1022 -8.78 -32.98 -7.76
C GLU A 1022 -8.56 -33.85 -9.00
N ASN A 1023 -9.63 -34.28 -9.66
CA ASN A 1023 -9.55 -35.11 -10.87
C ASN A 1023 -8.76 -34.40 -11.98
N GLY A 1024 -7.75 -35.06 -12.54
CA GLY A 1024 -6.90 -34.53 -13.60
C GLY A 1024 -5.42 -34.85 -13.38
N SER A 1025 -4.56 -34.20 -14.15
CA SER A 1025 -3.11 -34.27 -13.92
C SER A 1025 -2.73 -33.45 -12.68
N LEU A 1026 -1.89 -34.03 -11.83
CA LEU A 1026 -1.28 -33.39 -10.66
C LEU A 1026 0.23 -33.29 -10.87
N LEU A 1027 0.83 -32.15 -10.54
CA LEU A 1027 2.28 -31.95 -10.57
C LEU A 1027 2.81 -31.59 -9.18
N ILE A 1028 3.33 -32.57 -8.44
CA ILE A 1028 3.70 -32.47 -7.03
C ILE A 1028 5.19 -32.06 -6.91
N PRO A 1029 5.54 -30.94 -6.23
CA PRO A 1029 6.94 -30.53 -5.99
C PRO A 1029 7.59 -31.33 -4.86
N LEU A 1030 8.26 -32.41 -5.21
CA LEU A 1030 9.04 -33.20 -4.25
C LEU A 1030 10.16 -32.36 -3.62
N ASP A 1031 10.80 -31.51 -4.42
CA ASP A 1031 11.89 -30.64 -3.98
C ASP A 1031 11.47 -29.49 -3.06
N SER A 1032 10.19 -29.36 -2.74
CA SER A 1032 9.73 -28.46 -1.68
C SER A 1032 10.00 -29.02 -0.27
N ALA A 1033 10.22 -30.33 -0.13
CA ALA A 1033 10.55 -30.98 1.13
C ALA A 1033 12.09 -31.09 1.30
N PRO A 1034 12.69 -30.53 2.37
CA PRO A 1034 14.13 -30.62 2.60
C PRO A 1034 14.67 -32.04 2.65
N ASN A 1035 13.94 -32.95 3.30
CA ASN A 1035 14.36 -34.35 3.41
C ASN A 1035 14.46 -35.03 2.05
N TRP A 1036 13.64 -34.65 1.06
CA TRP A 1036 13.72 -35.21 -0.29
C TRP A 1036 15.05 -34.87 -0.98
N LEU A 1037 15.58 -33.65 -0.80
CA LEU A 1037 16.82 -33.22 -1.46
C LEU A 1037 18.04 -34.09 -1.15
N PHE A 1038 18.04 -34.77 0.00
CA PHE A 1038 19.14 -35.62 0.48
C PHE A 1038 18.85 -37.12 0.33
N VAL A 1039 17.80 -37.48 -0.42
CA VAL A 1039 17.52 -38.89 -0.76
C VAL A 1039 18.42 -39.32 -1.92
N ASP A 1040 19.31 -40.28 -1.66
CA ASP A 1040 20.18 -40.86 -2.69
C ASP A 1040 19.43 -41.86 -3.58
N GLN A 1041 18.57 -42.70 -2.99
CA GLN A 1041 17.72 -43.66 -3.71
C GLN A 1041 16.46 -44.01 -2.89
N PRO A 1042 15.25 -43.60 -3.31
CA PRO A 1042 14.01 -44.01 -2.67
C PRO A 1042 13.67 -45.46 -3.05
N GLU A 1043 13.29 -46.28 -2.06
CA GLU A 1043 12.88 -47.67 -2.31
C GLU A 1043 11.45 -47.74 -2.85
N SER A 1044 10.54 -46.98 -2.25
CA SER A 1044 9.14 -46.90 -2.68
C SER A 1044 8.51 -45.57 -2.27
N MET A 1045 7.41 -45.21 -2.93
CA MET A 1045 6.55 -44.09 -2.56
C MET A 1045 5.10 -44.55 -2.43
N SER A 1046 4.34 -43.91 -1.55
CA SER A 1046 2.91 -44.17 -1.36
C SER A 1046 2.10 -42.88 -1.32
N ILE A 1047 0.98 -42.85 -2.04
CA ILE A 1047 -0.04 -41.80 -1.94
C ILE A 1047 -1.23 -42.38 -1.17
N SER A 1048 -1.62 -41.78 -0.05
CA SER A 1048 -2.73 -42.26 0.78
C SER A 1048 -3.68 -41.13 1.17
N SER A 1049 -4.97 -41.45 1.27
CA SER A 1049 -6.00 -40.53 1.79
C SER A 1049 -5.77 -40.19 3.26
N THR A 1050 -5.95 -38.93 3.63
CA THR A 1050 -6.03 -38.48 5.03
C THR A 1050 -7.44 -38.01 5.39
N GLY A 1051 -7.91 -38.37 6.58
CA GLY A 1051 -9.23 -37.97 7.09
C GLY A 1051 -10.39 -38.84 6.56
N ALA A 1052 -11.62 -38.35 6.75
CA ALA A 1052 -12.83 -39.03 6.26
C ALA A 1052 -12.84 -39.03 4.72
N PRO A 1053 -13.05 -40.19 4.06
CA PRO A 1053 -12.93 -40.31 2.62
C PRO A 1053 -14.05 -39.54 1.91
N ALA A 1054 -13.68 -38.53 1.11
CA ALA A 1054 -14.58 -37.89 0.14
C ALA A 1054 -14.72 -38.73 -1.15
N CYS A 1055 -13.77 -39.66 -1.36
CA CYS A 1055 -13.69 -40.60 -2.48
C CYS A 1055 -14.03 -42.02 -2.04
N SER A 1056 -14.87 -42.73 -2.80
CA SER A 1056 -15.11 -44.16 -2.58
C SER A 1056 -13.97 -45.04 -3.13
N GLU A 1057 -13.27 -44.55 -4.16
CA GLU A 1057 -12.10 -45.18 -4.75
C GLU A 1057 -11.18 -44.09 -5.34
N ILE A 1058 -9.89 -44.20 -5.07
CA ILE A 1058 -8.86 -43.40 -5.74
C ILE A 1058 -8.20 -44.22 -6.85
N ARG A 1059 -7.80 -43.59 -7.96
CA ARG A 1059 -7.00 -44.19 -9.03
C ARG A 1059 -5.86 -43.26 -9.41
N VAL A 1060 -4.64 -43.81 -9.46
CA VAL A 1060 -3.42 -43.10 -9.85
C VAL A 1060 -2.85 -43.77 -11.10
N ALA A 1061 -2.61 -42.99 -12.15
CA ALA A 1061 -2.05 -43.45 -13.42
C ALA A 1061 -0.95 -42.49 -13.93
N ASN A 1062 -0.24 -42.89 -15.00
CA ASN A 1062 0.75 -42.08 -15.71
C ASN A 1062 1.78 -41.42 -14.78
N VAL A 1063 2.48 -42.24 -13.99
CA VAL A 1063 3.47 -41.77 -13.03
C VAL A 1063 4.77 -41.40 -13.74
N GLU A 1064 5.12 -40.12 -13.71
CA GLU A 1064 6.31 -39.58 -14.37
C GLU A 1064 7.09 -38.68 -13.41
N PHE A 1065 8.41 -38.75 -13.48
CA PHE A 1065 9.31 -37.93 -12.67
C PHE A 1065 9.98 -36.87 -13.54
N TYR A 1066 10.14 -35.68 -12.99
CA TYR A 1066 10.72 -34.55 -13.71
C TYR A 1066 11.74 -33.78 -12.87
N ARG A 1067 12.70 -33.18 -13.56
CA ARG A 1067 13.59 -32.13 -13.03
C ARG A 1067 13.23 -30.78 -13.63
N ARG A 1068 13.48 -29.70 -12.88
CA ARG A 1068 13.45 -28.32 -13.39
C ARG A 1068 14.59 -28.14 -14.41
N LYS A 1069 14.30 -27.52 -15.54
CA LYS A 1069 15.29 -27.14 -16.56
C LYS A 1069 16.02 -25.85 -16.22
#